data_AF-A0A1G9GDK7-F1
#
_entry.id   AF-A0A1G9GDK7-F1
#
_cell.length_a   1.000
_cell.length_b   1.000
_cell.length_c   1.000
_cell.angle_alpha   90.00
_cell.angle_beta   90.00
_cell.angle_gamma   90.00
#
_symmetry.space_group_name_H-M   'P 1'
#
loop_
_entity.id
_entity.type
_entity.pdbx_description
1 polymer ?
#
loop_
_entity_poly.entity_id
_entity_poly.type
_entity_poly.pdbx_seq_one_letter_code
_entity_poly.pdbx_strand_id
1 'polypeptide(L)'
;MKRLASPLSALKPHYDVVVIGSGYGGSIAASRMARAGRQVCLLERGKEFLPGEFPDQQWEAATEMQLDLPDKHIGPRTGLYNFHVNPDINVLVGCGLGGTSLINANVSLKPERWVLEADEWPAALRHDQAQLDQGFARATEMLKPVPFPETLTTPAKLAALQAGAAGFGDNVFYRPPINVNFEDKVNHVGVHQEACPGCGDCVSGCNTGAKNTTAMTYLPDAKNFGAEIFTEVGVQWIEQVGDRWRVFYEHRSGRKRFNAPELFVSADLVVLAAGALGSTEILLRSRARGLHVSPRLGESFTGNGDFLGFAFNNDIAINGVGTGLKEVNDADRCGPCITGIIDLRKAPAQQVEGMVIEEGVIPSALAKFVPQALLAAADLTGKDTDRDFADNLKEWTRRLGSMVKGAYDGAVKNTMTYLVMTHDNAKGRMELEKDRLHIAWPGAGTQKIFEKVSENLRKVTQKLGGTYIKNPTWNKVMKHNLTTVHPLGGCAMGETVQTGVVNHKGQVFSGKGDTAVYEGLYVTCGAIVPRTLGVNPLLTISALAERICHYMAADRGWSISYDFPALGPEPEEETRPGIKFTERMNGFFSLYEKEDYARGERVGKEENSPFSFILTIESPDLEKMMEDPQHEAAMFGTVEAPALSPDPLIATEGTFNLFVADEEHQEGRYMRYRMQLTSEEGHTYFFEGHKVIRDDRGFDLWKDTTTLFVTLYEGADERAPVLGKGILHIDPDDFRRQMTTIKVLNTSKRLERLATQARFAKFFAANLIDVYA
;
A
#
# COMPACT_ATOMS: atom_id res chain seq x y z
N MET A 1 14.80 -1.51 13.16
CA MET A 1 14.19 -0.42 12.37
C MET A 1 12.97 0.08 13.13
N LYS A 2 12.79 1.40 13.26
CA LYS A 2 11.63 2.01 13.95
C LYS A 2 10.43 2.09 13.01
N ARG A 3 9.22 2.09 13.57
CA ARG A 3 7.99 2.37 12.82
C ARG A 3 7.93 3.84 12.41
N LEU A 4 7.59 4.09 11.16
CA LEU A 4 7.44 5.41 10.55
C LEU A 4 6.02 5.97 10.74
N ALA A 5 5.03 5.07 10.82
CA ALA A 5 3.63 5.43 10.93
C ALA A 5 3.34 6.13 12.26
N SER A 6 2.68 7.28 12.18
CA SER A 6 2.09 8.00 13.30
C SER A 6 0.73 7.38 13.67
N PRO A 7 0.30 7.46 14.95
CA PRO A 7 -1.08 7.12 15.34
C PRO A 7 -2.08 8.04 14.61
N LEU A 8 -3.25 7.52 14.24
CA LEU A 8 -4.22 8.30 13.46
C LEU A 8 -4.80 9.48 14.25
N SER A 9 -4.84 9.37 15.59
CA SER A 9 -5.20 10.49 16.46
C SER A 9 -4.29 11.71 16.34
N ALA A 10 -3.05 11.57 15.84
CA ALA A 10 -2.16 12.69 15.57
C ALA A 10 -2.50 13.42 14.26
N LEU A 11 -3.45 12.92 13.46
CA LEU A 11 -3.85 13.55 12.21
C LEU A 11 -4.49 14.92 12.48
N LYS A 12 -3.84 15.97 11.99
CA LYS A 12 -4.36 17.33 12.00
C LYS A 12 -5.58 17.49 11.07
N PRO A 13 -6.46 18.47 11.33
CA PRO A 13 -7.60 18.76 10.46
C PRO A 13 -7.19 19.30 9.07
N HIS A 14 -5.97 19.84 8.94
CA HIS A 14 -5.47 20.47 7.73
C HIS A 14 -3.95 20.27 7.54
N TYR A 15 -3.52 20.19 6.27
CA TYR A 15 -2.12 20.12 5.85
C TYR A 15 -1.86 20.94 4.59
N ASP A 16 -0.64 21.44 4.41
CA ASP A 16 -0.23 22.06 3.14
C ASP A 16 -0.34 21.05 1.98
N VAL A 17 0.09 19.80 2.22
CA VAL A 17 0.10 18.73 1.20
C VAL A 17 -0.39 17.41 1.78
N VAL A 18 -1.43 16.83 1.18
CA VAL A 18 -1.85 15.44 1.40
C VAL A 18 -1.40 14.57 0.23
N VAL A 19 -0.63 13.53 0.52
CA VAL A 19 -0.14 12.53 -0.43
C VAL A 19 -0.88 11.21 -0.21
N ILE A 20 -1.49 10.67 -1.25
CA ILE A 20 -2.32 9.47 -1.17
C ILE A 20 -1.58 8.28 -1.80
N GLY A 21 -1.20 7.32 -0.97
CA GLY A 21 -0.41 6.14 -1.35
C GLY A 21 1.09 6.33 -1.13
N SER A 22 1.75 5.26 -0.68
CA SER A 22 3.17 5.29 -0.24
C SER A 22 4.17 4.60 -1.19
N GLY A 23 3.76 4.30 -2.41
CA GLY A 23 4.64 3.74 -3.45
C GLY A 23 5.69 4.74 -3.95
N TYR A 24 6.35 4.44 -5.07
CA TYR A 24 7.38 5.31 -5.66
C TYR A 24 6.94 6.78 -5.79
N GLY A 25 5.85 7.06 -6.51
CA GLY A 25 5.37 8.44 -6.69
C GLY A 25 5.03 9.19 -5.39
N GLY A 26 4.47 8.47 -4.41
CA GLY A 26 3.97 9.07 -3.17
C GLY A 26 5.06 9.30 -2.14
N SER A 27 5.94 8.31 -1.94
CA SER A 27 7.11 8.46 -1.07
C SER A 27 8.06 9.57 -1.57
N ILE A 28 8.24 9.70 -2.88
CA ILE A 28 9.00 10.80 -3.49
C ILE A 28 8.31 12.14 -3.22
N ALA A 29 7.00 12.24 -3.50
CA ALA A 29 6.25 13.47 -3.25
C ALA A 29 6.31 13.90 -1.78
N ALA A 30 6.13 12.96 -0.85
CA ALA A 30 6.21 13.25 0.58
C ALA A 30 7.61 13.71 1.00
N SER A 31 8.68 13.02 0.57
CA SER A 31 10.06 13.41 0.83
C SER A 31 10.37 14.81 0.29
N ARG A 32 10.02 15.08 -0.97
CA ARG A 32 10.37 16.35 -1.62
C ARG A 32 9.56 17.52 -1.07
N MET A 33 8.27 17.33 -0.74
CA MET A 33 7.46 18.39 -0.14
C MET A 33 7.86 18.66 1.33
N ALA A 34 8.22 17.62 2.10
CA ALA A 34 8.76 17.81 3.45
C ALA A 34 10.10 18.56 3.44
N ARG A 35 11.00 18.20 2.50
CA ARG A 35 12.26 18.93 2.26
C ARG A 35 12.07 20.36 1.74
N ALA A 36 10.90 20.67 1.18
CA ALA A 36 10.48 22.03 0.85
C ALA A 36 9.88 22.80 2.06
N GLY A 37 9.92 22.20 3.25
CA GLY A 37 9.43 22.77 4.50
C GLY A 37 7.90 22.84 4.58
N ARG A 38 7.18 21.96 3.87
CA ARG A 38 5.73 21.88 3.90
C ARG A 38 5.23 20.93 4.98
N GLN A 39 4.05 21.19 5.52
CA GLN A 39 3.34 20.23 6.36
C GLN A 39 2.75 19.13 5.48
N VAL A 40 3.34 17.93 5.54
CA VAL A 40 2.98 16.81 4.68
C VAL A 40 2.27 15.73 5.48
N CYS A 41 1.11 15.31 4.98
CA CYS A 41 0.41 14.11 5.42
C CYS A 41 0.44 13.04 4.33
N LEU A 42 0.97 11.86 4.63
CA LEU A 42 0.92 10.70 3.73
C LEU A 42 -0.11 9.69 4.25
N LEU A 43 -1.06 9.29 3.40
CA LEU A 43 -2.10 8.31 3.71
C LEU A 43 -1.86 7.00 2.95
N GLU A 44 -1.67 5.90 3.68
CA GLU A 44 -1.47 4.55 3.15
C GLU A 44 -2.60 3.61 3.58
N ARG A 45 -3.17 2.85 2.63
CA ARG A 45 -4.27 1.92 2.89
C ARG A 45 -3.83 0.65 3.60
N GLY A 46 -2.62 0.17 3.33
CA GLY A 46 -2.04 -1.04 3.92
C GLY A 46 -1.38 -0.79 5.28
N LYS A 47 -0.76 -1.85 5.82
CA LYS A 47 -0.01 -1.84 7.08
C LYS A 47 1.44 -1.40 6.86
N GLU A 48 2.13 -1.05 7.94
CA GLU A 48 3.59 -0.97 7.95
C GLU A 48 4.20 -2.33 8.31
N PHE A 49 5.04 -2.86 7.42
CA PHE A 49 5.80 -4.10 7.61
C PHE A 49 7.27 -3.78 7.82
N LEU A 50 7.82 -4.17 8.97
CA LEU A 50 9.25 -4.08 9.22
C LEU A 50 9.99 -5.35 8.74
N PRO A 51 11.31 -5.27 8.46
CA PRO A 51 12.12 -6.48 8.28
C PRO A 51 11.91 -7.47 9.43
N GLY A 52 11.61 -8.73 9.10
CA GLY A 52 11.23 -9.77 10.06
C GLY A 52 9.71 -9.98 10.20
N GLU A 53 8.88 -9.06 9.71
CA GLU A 53 7.41 -9.17 9.75
C GLU A 53 6.80 -9.61 8.41
N PHE A 54 7.59 -9.71 7.34
CA PHE A 54 7.09 -10.20 6.06
C PHE A 54 6.82 -11.71 6.12
N PRO A 55 5.79 -12.22 5.44
CA PRO A 55 5.49 -13.64 5.40
C PRO A 55 6.67 -14.48 4.91
N ASP A 56 7.14 -15.41 5.75
CA ASP A 56 8.21 -16.37 5.42
C ASP A 56 7.63 -17.77 5.21
N GLN A 57 6.41 -18.01 5.71
CA GLN A 57 5.67 -19.26 5.54
C GLN A 57 4.42 -19.10 4.67
N GLN A 58 3.98 -20.20 4.07
CA GLN A 58 2.79 -20.25 3.20
C GLN A 58 1.51 -19.77 3.87
N TRP A 59 1.27 -20.24 5.09
CA TRP A 59 0.04 -19.89 5.80
C TRP A 59 0.05 -18.41 6.22
N GLU A 60 1.22 -17.82 6.45
CA GLU A 60 1.37 -16.38 6.71
C GLU A 60 1.06 -15.58 5.43
N ALA A 61 1.61 -16.01 4.30
CA ALA A 61 1.35 -15.36 3.02
C ALA A 61 -0.15 -15.43 2.65
N ALA A 62 -0.82 -16.54 2.96
CA ALA A 62 -2.26 -16.68 2.79
C ALA A 62 -3.07 -15.70 3.67
N THR A 63 -2.60 -15.38 4.88
CA THR A 63 -3.27 -14.37 5.73
C THR A 63 -3.09 -12.93 5.24
N GLU A 64 -2.10 -12.69 4.39
CA GLU A 64 -1.83 -11.38 3.79
C GLU A 64 -2.29 -11.30 2.32
N MET A 65 -3.01 -12.31 1.82
CA MET A 65 -3.56 -12.35 0.47
C MET A 65 -4.93 -11.69 0.40
N GLN A 66 -5.11 -10.82 -0.59
CA GLN A 66 -6.38 -10.23 -0.97
C GLN A 66 -6.70 -10.53 -2.42
N LEU A 67 -7.98 -10.82 -2.71
CA LEU A 67 -8.48 -11.03 -4.06
C LEU A 67 -9.64 -10.06 -4.33
N ASP A 68 -9.44 -9.18 -5.31
CA ASP A 68 -10.50 -8.37 -5.89
C ASP A 68 -11.05 -9.10 -7.12
N LEU A 69 -12.15 -9.83 -6.92
CA LEU A 69 -12.92 -10.48 -7.97
C LEU A 69 -13.95 -9.49 -8.55
N PRO A 70 -14.51 -9.76 -9.75
CA PRO A 70 -15.48 -8.86 -10.35
C PRO A 70 -16.69 -8.54 -9.46
N ASP A 71 -17.17 -9.50 -8.68
CA ASP A 71 -18.39 -9.35 -7.86
C ASP A 71 -18.12 -9.21 -6.36
N LYS A 72 -16.91 -9.53 -5.89
CA LYS A 72 -16.61 -9.56 -4.45
C LYS A 72 -15.14 -9.38 -4.12
N HIS A 73 -14.88 -9.02 -2.87
CA HIS A 73 -13.55 -8.98 -2.28
C HIS A 73 -13.37 -10.17 -1.33
N ILE A 74 -12.21 -10.80 -1.33
CA ILE A 74 -11.83 -11.89 -0.43
C ILE A 74 -10.51 -11.54 0.25
N GLY A 75 -10.39 -11.84 1.54
CA GLY A 75 -9.19 -11.55 2.33
C GLY A 75 -9.29 -10.23 3.10
N PRO A 76 -8.26 -9.89 3.90
CA PRO A 76 -8.24 -8.65 4.65
C PRO A 76 -7.86 -7.48 3.76
N ARG A 77 -8.63 -6.38 3.77
CA ARG A 77 -8.36 -5.16 2.97
C ARG A 77 -6.97 -4.52 3.17
N THR A 78 -6.23 -4.94 4.18
CA THR A 78 -4.89 -4.48 4.55
C THR A 78 -3.79 -5.54 4.33
N GLY A 79 -4.11 -6.66 3.69
CA GLY A 79 -3.16 -7.70 3.32
C GLY A 79 -2.07 -7.21 2.36
N LEU A 80 -0.84 -7.71 2.48
CA LEU A 80 0.29 -7.28 1.65
C LEU A 80 0.09 -7.50 0.14
N TYR A 81 -0.51 -8.62 -0.27
CA TYR A 81 -0.64 -9.00 -1.67
C TYR A 81 -2.07 -8.75 -2.14
N ASN A 82 -2.28 -7.81 -3.08
CA ASN A 82 -3.59 -7.60 -3.66
C ASN A 82 -3.64 -8.05 -5.12
N PHE A 83 -4.46 -9.06 -5.40
CA PHE A 83 -4.64 -9.63 -6.72
C PHE A 83 -6.00 -9.22 -7.30
N HIS A 84 -5.97 -8.40 -8.34
CA HIS A 84 -7.15 -8.01 -9.10
C HIS A 84 -7.39 -9.02 -10.21
N VAL A 85 -8.50 -9.76 -10.14
CA VAL A 85 -8.89 -10.77 -11.13
C VAL A 85 -9.86 -10.15 -12.12
N ASN A 86 -9.46 -10.08 -13.38
CA ASN A 86 -10.30 -9.58 -14.46
C ASN A 86 -10.37 -10.59 -15.62
N PRO A 87 -11.34 -10.42 -16.55
CA PRO A 87 -11.53 -11.36 -17.65
C PRO A 87 -10.29 -11.57 -18.54
N ASP A 88 -9.55 -10.51 -18.88
CA ASP A 88 -8.44 -10.58 -19.84
C ASP A 88 -7.04 -10.47 -19.20
N ILE A 89 -6.92 -9.71 -18.10
CA ILE A 89 -5.65 -9.44 -17.42
C ILE A 89 -5.80 -9.36 -15.91
N ASN A 90 -5.02 -10.14 -15.20
CA ASN A 90 -4.91 -10.05 -13.75
C ASN A 90 -3.77 -9.09 -13.36
N VAL A 91 -3.92 -8.40 -12.23
CA VAL A 91 -2.93 -7.45 -11.73
C VAL A 91 -2.56 -7.80 -10.30
N LEU A 92 -1.27 -7.94 -10.01
CA LEU A 92 -0.75 -8.07 -8.64
C LEU A 92 -0.09 -6.76 -8.22
N VAL A 93 -0.51 -6.21 -7.08
CA VAL A 93 0.08 -5.02 -6.47
C VAL A 93 0.37 -5.24 -4.98
N GLY A 94 1.36 -4.51 -4.46
CA GLY A 94 1.65 -4.50 -3.02
C GLY A 94 0.78 -3.48 -2.29
N CYS A 95 0.30 -3.84 -1.10
CA CYS A 95 -0.53 -3.00 -0.23
C CYS A 95 0.09 -2.91 1.17
N GLY A 96 0.77 -1.80 1.44
CA GLY A 96 1.53 -1.56 2.66
C GLY A 96 2.38 -0.29 2.54
N LEU A 97 2.95 0.16 3.66
CA LEU A 97 3.80 1.35 3.69
C LEU A 97 5.09 1.12 2.87
N GLY A 98 5.11 1.65 1.65
CA GLY A 98 6.10 1.40 0.60
C GLY A 98 5.51 0.90 -0.72
N GLY A 99 4.22 0.53 -0.74
CA GLY A 99 3.49 0.01 -1.90
C GLY A 99 4.15 -1.22 -2.53
N THR A 100 4.08 -1.33 -3.86
CA THR A 100 4.68 -2.46 -4.60
C THR A 100 6.21 -2.52 -4.50
N SER A 101 6.90 -1.49 -3.99
CA SER A 101 8.35 -1.61 -3.72
C SER A 101 8.65 -2.71 -2.69
N LEU A 102 7.70 -3.04 -1.81
CA LEU A 102 7.81 -4.13 -0.84
C LEU A 102 7.91 -5.51 -1.51
N ILE A 103 7.23 -5.71 -2.64
CA ILE A 103 7.07 -7.03 -3.29
C ILE A 103 7.56 -7.11 -4.75
N ASN A 104 8.26 -6.09 -5.26
CA ASN A 104 8.83 -6.13 -6.61
C ASN A 104 10.22 -6.81 -6.67
N ALA A 105 10.76 -6.93 -7.88
CA ALA A 105 12.02 -7.62 -8.15
C ALA A 105 13.27 -6.69 -8.23
N ASN A 106 13.15 -5.41 -7.86
CA ASN A 106 14.24 -4.42 -7.72
C ASN A 106 14.95 -3.89 -8.97
N VAL A 107 14.58 -4.30 -10.18
CA VAL A 107 15.33 -3.91 -11.38
C VAL A 107 15.10 -2.44 -11.76
N SER A 108 16.20 -1.70 -11.95
CA SER A 108 16.23 -0.27 -12.26
C SER A 108 16.74 -0.01 -13.67
N LEU A 109 15.89 -0.21 -14.68
CA LEU A 109 16.24 0.01 -16.08
C LEU A 109 15.63 1.30 -16.64
N LYS A 110 16.38 1.97 -17.52
CA LYS A 110 15.83 3.02 -18.37
C LYS A 110 15.15 2.40 -19.59
N PRO A 111 13.98 2.90 -19.99
CA PRO A 111 13.37 2.53 -21.27
C PRO A 111 14.26 3.01 -22.42
N GLU A 112 14.03 2.48 -23.62
CA GLU A 112 14.71 3.00 -24.79
C GLU A 112 14.28 4.43 -25.10
N ARG A 113 15.20 5.20 -25.68
CA ARG A 113 14.99 6.63 -25.95
C ARG A 113 13.72 6.90 -26.77
N TRP A 114 13.47 6.09 -27.81
CA TRP A 114 12.30 6.23 -28.67
C TRP A 114 10.97 6.09 -27.91
N VAL A 115 10.95 5.32 -26.81
CA VAL A 115 9.75 5.15 -25.96
C VAL A 115 9.40 6.44 -25.23
N LEU A 116 10.40 7.20 -24.79
CA LEU A 116 10.22 8.49 -24.09
C LEU A 116 10.00 9.66 -25.07
N GLU A 117 10.42 9.50 -26.33
CA GLU A 117 10.26 10.50 -27.40
C GLU A 117 8.98 10.33 -28.22
N ALA A 118 8.20 9.28 -27.95
CA ALA A 118 6.99 8.98 -28.71
C ALA A 118 5.87 10.00 -28.47
N ASP A 119 5.03 10.21 -29.48
CA ASP A 119 4.03 11.29 -29.53
C ASP A 119 2.93 11.19 -28.46
N GLU A 120 2.75 10.03 -27.81
CA GLU A 120 1.84 9.89 -26.67
C GLU A 120 2.31 10.69 -25.44
N TRP A 121 3.59 11.06 -25.36
CA TRP A 121 4.10 11.95 -24.33
C TRP A 121 3.93 13.43 -24.73
N PRO A 122 3.57 14.31 -23.79
CA PRO A 122 3.51 15.75 -24.06
C PRO A 122 4.85 16.28 -24.58
N ALA A 123 4.80 17.20 -25.54
CA ALA A 123 5.95 17.88 -26.13
C ALA A 123 6.80 18.56 -25.05
N ALA A 124 6.19 19.14 -24.03
CA ALA A 124 6.92 19.74 -22.90
C ALA A 124 7.73 18.73 -22.07
N LEU A 125 7.37 17.44 -22.09
CA LEU A 125 8.18 16.38 -21.52
C LEU A 125 9.29 15.97 -22.48
N ARG A 126 8.96 15.75 -23.76
CA ARG A 126 9.90 15.33 -24.81
C ARG A 126 11.01 16.35 -25.06
N HIS A 127 10.70 17.64 -24.95
CA HIS A 127 11.64 18.73 -25.21
C HIS A 127 12.49 19.09 -23.98
N ASP A 128 12.04 18.75 -22.75
CA ASP A 128 12.82 18.98 -21.52
C ASP A 128 13.51 17.71 -21.04
N GLN A 129 14.37 17.18 -21.91
CA GLN A 129 15.13 15.96 -21.62
C GLN A 129 16.11 16.17 -20.45
N ALA A 130 16.65 17.38 -20.30
CA ALA A 130 17.55 17.71 -19.20
C ALA A 130 16.87 17.50 -17.84
N GLN A 131 15.64 17.99 -17.66
CA GLN A 131 14.92 17.81 -16.41
C GLN A 131 14.46 16.36 -16.19
N LEU A 132 14.16 15.62 -17.26
CA LEU A 132 13.88 14.19 -17.18
C LEU A 132 15.12 13.39 -16.73
N ASP A 133 16.29 13.71 -17.29
CA ASP A 133 17.57 13.09 -16.92
C ASP A 133 17.94 13.40 -15.47
N GLN A 134 17.65 14.62 -14.99
CA GLN A 134 17.79 14.98 -13.57
C GLN A 134 16.85 14.16 -12.68
N GLY A 135 15.61 13.91 -13.12
CA GLY A 135 14.69 13.01 -12.44
C GLY A 135 15.27 11.60 -12.29
N PHE A 136 15.84 11.06 -13.37
CA PHE A 136 16.54 9.77 -13.33
C PHE A 136 17.74 9.79 -12.38
N ALA A 137 18.57 10.84 -12.43
CA ALA A 137 19.75 10.97 -11.58
C ALA A 137 19.38 10.99 -10.08
N ARG A 138 18.37 11.78 -9.70
CA ARG A 138 17.87 11.85 -8.30
C ARG A 138 17.29 10.52 -7.83
N ALA A 139 16.51 9.84 -8.67
CA ALA A 139 15.96 8.54 -8.35
C ALA A 139 17.06 7.47 -8.18
N THR A 140 18.06 7.46 -9.07
CA THR A 140 19.22 6.57 -8.96
C THR A 140 20.03 6.88 -7.70
N GLU A 141 20.23 8.15 -7.36
CA GLU A 141 20.97 8.55 -6.18
C GLU A 141 20.28 8.10 -4.89
N MET A 142 18.95 8.17 -4.81
CA MET A 142 18.18 7.71 -3.64
C MET A 142 18.06 6.19 -3.56
N LEU A 143 17.82 5.51 -4.70
CA LEU A 143 17.56 4.07 -4.73
C LEU A 143 18.84 3.22 -4.76
N LYS A 144 19.99 3.84 -5.09
CA LYS A 144 21.33 3.23 -5.17
C LYS A 144 21.33 1.87 -5.91
N PRO A 145 20.81 1.80 -7.15
CA PRO A 145 20.78 0.54 -7.88
C PRO A 145 22.20 0.11 -8.26
N VAL A 146 22.54 -1.15 -8.00
CA VAL A 146 23.85 -1.74 -8.32
C VAL A 146 23.67 -3.13 -8.95
N PRO A 147 24.50 -3.53 -9.93
CA PRO A 147 24.47 -4.91 -10.42
C PRO A 147 24.81 -5.92 -9.32
N PHE A 148 24.36 -7.17 -9.48
CA PHE A 148 24.81 -8.26 -8.61
C PHE A 148 26.36 -8.36 -8.67
N PRO A 149 27.08 -8.31 -7.53
CA PRO A 149 28.54 -8.20 -7.53
C PRO A 149 29.23 -9.43 -8.13
N GLU A 150 30.28 -9.20 -8.93
CA GLU A 150 31.12 -10.29 -9.47
C GLU A 150 31.99 -10.96 -8.41
N THR A 151 32.19 -10.28 -7.27
CA THR A 151 32.95 -10.78 -6.12
C THR A 151 32.18 -11.83 -5.32
N LEU A 152 30.86 -11.91 -5.48
CA LEU A 152 30.02 -12.92 -4.83
C LEU A 152 29.91 -14.17 -5.72
N THR A 153 29.64 -15.31 -5.09
CA THR A 153 29.39 -16.58 -5.78
C THR A 153 28.29 -16.40 -6.83
N THR A 154 28.61 -16.73 -8.08
CA THR A 154 27.65 -16.64 -9.20
C THR A 154 26.52 -17.65 -9.02
N PRO A 155 25.25 -17.22 -8.93
CA PRO A 155 24.13 -18.13 -8.80
C PRO A 155 23.94 -19.01 -10.04
N ALA A 156 23.48 -20.25 -9.84
CA ALA A 156 23.27 -21.20 -10.93
C ALA A 156 22.29 -20.66 -12.00
N LYS A 157 21.21 -19.98 -11.58
CA LYS A 157 20.26 -19.31 -12.48
C LYS A 157 20.89 -18.24 -13.37
N LEU A 158 21.88 -17.50 -12.86
CA LEU A 158 22.59 -16.47 -13.61
C LEU A 158 23.47 -17.08 -14.70
N ALA A 159 24.25 -18.10 -14.34
CA ALA A 159 25.09 -18.84 -15.28
C ALA A 159 24.24 -19.54 -16.35
N ALA A 160 23.10 -20.10 -15.96
CA ALA A 160 22.14 -20.71 -16.87
C ALA A 160 21.56 -19.69 -17.86
N LEU A 161 21.15 -18.50 -17.40
CA LEU A 161 20.61 -17.47 -18.29
C LEU A 161 21.68 -17.00 -19.29
N GLN A 162 22.93 -16.85 -18.82
CA GLN A 162 24.07 -16.52 -19.68
C GLN A 162 24.27 -17.57 -20.79
N ALA A 163 24.21 -18.86 -20.45
CA ALA A 163 24.29 -19.93 -21.44
C ALA A 163 23.10 -19.90 -22.42
N GLY A 164 21.89 -19.61 -21.91
CA GLY A 164 20.68 -19.49 -22.71
C GLY A 164 20.67 -18.28 -23.66
N ALA A 165 21.49 -17.26 -23.40
CA ALA A 165 21.67 -16.10 -24.28
C ALA A 165 22.44 -16.42 -25.57
N ALA A 166 23.12 -17.57 -25.63
CA ALA A 166 23.92 -17.97 -26.80
C ALA A 166 23.05 -18.07 -28.06
N GLY A 167 23.43 -17.33 -29.11
CA GLY A 167 22.73 -17.30 -30.40
C GLY A 167 21.75 -16.15 -30.59
N PHE A 168 21.59 -15.27 -29.59
CA PHE A 168 20.84 -14.01 -29.73
C PHE A 168 21.70 -12.82 -30.20
N GLY A 169 23.01 -13.02 -30.34
CA GLY A 169 23.98 -11.98 -30.71
C GLY A 169 24.88 -11.59 -29.54
N ASP A 170 25.86 -10.74 -29.81
CA ASP A 170 26.80 -10.27 -28.79
C ASP A 170 26.17 -9.19 -27.90
N ASN A 171 26.65 -9.08 -26.65
CA ASN A 171 26.27 -8.03 -25.70
C ASN A 171 24.77 -7.95 -25.35
N VAL A 172 24.02 -9.03 -25.55
CA VAL A 172 22.61 -9.12 -25.13
C VAL A 172 22.47 -9.49 -23.66
N PHE A 173 23.48 -10.14 -23.06
CA PHE A 173 23.44 -10.56 -21.66
C PHE A 173 24.24 -9.63 -20.76
N TYR A 174 23.66 -9.24 -19.63
CA TYR A 174 24.36 -8.51 -18.56
C TYR A 174 23.69 -8.71 -17.19
N ARG A 175 24.35 -8.26 -16.12
CA ARG A 175 23.77 -8.14 -14.78
C ARG A 175 23.07 -6.78 -14.66
N PRO A 176 21.73 -6.71 -14.57
CA PRO A 176 21.03 -5.44 -14.51
C PRO A 176 21.28 -4.75 -13.16
N PRO A 177 21.23 -3.41 -13.11
CA PRO A 177 21.30 -2.70 -11.85
C PRO A 177 20.01 -2.94 -11.04
N ILE A 178 20.17 -3.37 -9.79
CA ILE A 178 19.08 -3.71 -8.87
C ILE A 178 19.18 -2.91 -7.57
N ASN A 179 18.03 -2.56 -7.00
CA ASN A 179 17.89 -1.83 -5.73
C ASN A 179 18.15 -2.76 -4.52
N VAL A 180 19.35 -3.32 -4.43
CA VAL A 180 19.75 -4.26 -3.36
C VAL A 180 21.10 -3.84 -2.79
N ASN A 181 21.17 -3.83 -1.47
CA ASN A 181 22.37 -3.58 -0.71
C ASN A 181 23.13 -4.89 -0.44
N PHE A 182 24.44 -4.89 -0.67
CA PHE A 182 25.32 -6.06 -0.51
C PHE A 182 26.38 -5.88 0.58
N GLU A 183 26.24 -4.84 1.41
CA GLU A 183 27.19 -4.47 2.46
C GLU A 183 26.44 -4.18 3.75
N ASP A 184 27.00 -4.49 4.92
CA ASP A 184 26.39 -4.05 6.18
C ASP A 184 26.73 -2.58 6.44
N LYS A 185 25.71 -1.71 6.50
CA LYS A 185 25.89 -0.26 6.67
C LYS A 185 24.65 0.48 7.14
N VAL A 186 24.86 1.68 7.66
CA VAL A 186 23.81 2.71 7.71
C VAL A 186 23.77 3.43 6.36
N ASN A 187 22.58 3.52 5.76
CA ASN A 187 22.41 4.15 4.46
C ASN A 187 22.38 5.68 4.56
N HIS A 188 22.30 6.34 3.41
CA HIS A 188 22.36 7.79 3.27
C HIS A 188 21.17 8.56 3.87
N VAL A 189 20.12 7.86 4.35
CA VAL A 189 18.97 8.43 5.05
C VAL A 189 18.87 7.96 6.51
N GLY A 190 19.95 7.36 7.05
CA GLY A 190 20.05 6.98 8.45
C GLY A 190 19.47 5.62 8.81
N VAL A 191 19.12 4.78 7.83
CA VAL A 191 18.57 3.44 8.09
C VAL A 191 19.67 2.38 8.03
N HIS A 192 19.80 1.58 9.08
CA HIS A 192 20.67 0.40 9.10
C HIS A 192 20.15 -0.68 8.14
N GLN A 193 21.02 -1.18 7.27
CA GLN A 193 20.74 -2.23 6.30
C GLN A 193 21.83 -3.30 6.33
N GLU A 194 21.41 -4.53 6.57
CA GLU A 194 22.29 -5.69 6.42
C GLU A 194 22.62 -5.94 4.94
N ALA A 195 23.71 -6.67 4.69
CA ALA A 195 24.03 -7.19 3.37
C ALA A 195 23.00 -8.22 2.92
N CYS A 196 22.65 -8.24 1.63
CA CYS A 196 21.74 -9.23 1.08
C CYS A 196 22.31 -10.65 1.24
N PRO A 197 21.59 -11.58 1.89
CA PRO A 197 22.04 -12.96 1.99
C PRO A 197 21.80 -13.75 0.70
N GLY A 198 21.09 -13.20 -0.30
CA GLY A 198 20.76 -13.94 -1.52
C GLY A 198 19.70 -15.03 -1.32
N CYS A 199 18.71 -14.81 -0.44
CA CYS A 199 17.67 -15.78 -0.09
C CYS A 199 16.55 -15.95 -1.14
N GLY A 200 16.42 -15.03 -2.11
CA GLY A 200 15.43 -15.13 -3.19
C GLY A 200 14.05 -14.53 -2.93
N ASP A 201 13.74 -14.12 -1.70
CA ASP A 201 12.38 -13.74 -1.28
C ASP A 201 12.00 -12.28 -1.58
N CYS A 202 12.69 -11.64 -2.53
CA CYS A 202 12.49 -10.23 -2.84
C CYS A 202 11.04 -9.87 -3.20
N VAL A 203 10.31 -10.82 -3.81
CA VAL A 203 8.93 -10.65 -4.30
C VAL A 203 7.85 -11.06 -3.30
N SER A 204 8.23 -11.60 -2.14
CA SER A 204 7.34 -11.82 -0.98
C SER A 204 7.60 -10.83 0.17
N GLY A 205 8.69 -10.08 0.10
CA GLY A 205 9.08 -9.12 1.13
C GLY A 205 10.45 -9.44 1.70
N CYS A 206 11.28 -8.41 1.91
CA CYS A 206 12.66 -8.58 2.34
C CYS A 206 12.76 -8.55 3.87
N ASN A 207 12.92 -9.72 4.50
CA ASN A 207 13.04 -9.84 5.95
C ASN A 207 14.39 -9.39 6.54
N THR A 208 15.42 -9.13 5.72
CA THR A 208 16.73 -8.64 6.20
C THR A 208 16.92 -7.13 6.03
N GLY A 209 15.99 -6.43 5.38
CA GLY A 209 16.13 -4.99 5.10
C GLY A 209 17.17 -4.63 4.03
N ALA A 210 17.79 -5.63 3.37
CA ALA A 210 18.80 -5.39 2.32
C ALA A 210 18.22 -4.79 1.03
N LYS A 211 16.91 -4.84 0.83
CA LYS A 211 16.22 -4.29 -0.35
C LYS A 211 16.05 -2.78 -0.20
N ASN A 212 16.53 -1.97 -1.15
CA ASN A 212 16.31 -0.52 -1.17
C ASN A 212 14.89 -0.20 -1.67
N THR A 213 13.90 -0.56 -0.85
CA THR A 213 12.50 -0.18 -1.04
C THR A 213 12.31 1.30 -0.72
N THR A 214 11.14 1.87 -1.04
CA THR A 214 10.82 3.24 -0.62
C THR A 214 10.67 3.34 0.90
N ALA A 215 10.35 2.24 1.58
CA ALA A 215 10.33 2.15 3.04
C ALA A 215 11.73 2.19 3.68
N MET A 216 12.79 1.85 2.93
CA MET A 216 14.18 1.96 3.38
C MET A 216 14.88 3.25 2.94
N THR A 217 14.24 4.06 2.08
CA THR A 217 14.85 5.22 1.42
C THR A 217 13.99 6.48 1.57
N TYR A 218 13.05 6.71 0.65
CA TYR A 218 12.24 7.93 0.58
C TYR A 218 11.32 8.17 1.78
N LEU A 219 10.73 7.13 2.38
CA LEU A 219 9.81 7.29 3.52
C LEU A 219 10.52 7.66 4.84
N PRO A 220 11.64 7.00 5.21
CA PRO A 220 12.50 7.48 6.29
C PRO A 220 12.95 8.92 6.06
N ASP A 221 13.37 9.25 4.83
CA ASP A 221 13.73 10.62 4.48
C ASP A 221 12.57 11.61 4.68
N ALA A 222 11.37 11.28 4.21
CA ALA A 222 10.19 12.12 4.44
C ALA A 222 9.95 12.34 5.95
N LYS A 223 10.05 11.29 6.76
CA LYS A 223 9.89 11.36 8.22
C LYS A 223 10.96 12.24 8.88
N ASN A 224 12.23 12.11 8.46
CA ASN A 224 13.35 12.91 8.95
C ASN A 224 13.15 14.42 8.72
N PHE A 225 12.37 14.80 7.71
CA PHE A 225 12.02 16.18 7.38
C PHE A 225 10.60 16.58 7.81
N GLY A 226 9.96 15.80 8.69
CA GLY A 226 8.71 16.18 9.36
C GLY A 226 7.43 15.73 8.68
N ALA A 227 7.48 14.85 7.66
CA ALA A 227 6.26 14.26 7.12
C ALA A 227 5.56 13.35 8.14
N GLU A 228 4.24 13.49 8.24
CA GLU A 228 3.39 12.63 9.06
C GLU A 228 2.80 11.53 8.17
N ILE A 229 2.90 10.27 8.62
CA ILE A 229 2.57 9.09 7.81
C ILE A 229 1.49 8.31 8.54
N PHE A 230 0.37 8.02 7.90
CA PHE A 230 -0.75 7.31 8.51
C PHE A 230 -1.10 6.06 7.68
N THR A 231 -1.10 4.91 8.33
CA THR A 231 -1.39 3.61 7.70
C THR A 231 -2.81 3.14 8.00
N GLU A 232 -3.27 2.09 7.31
CA GLU A 232 -4.65 1.60 7.38
C GLU A 232 -5.71 2.66 7.00
N VAL A 233 -5.32 3.69 6.24
CA VAL A 233 -6.19 4.79 5.77
C VAL A 233 -6.47 4.61 4.27
N GLY A 234 -7.66 4.14 3.93
CA GLY A 234 -8.10 4.00 2.55
C GLY A 234 -8.88 5.23 2.07
N VAL A 235 -8.25 6.09 1.29
CA VAL A 235 -8.95 7.20 0.61
C VAL A 235 -9.98 6.65 -0.38
N GLN A 236 -11.19 7.21 -0.35
CA GLN A 236 -12.31 6.80 -1.20
C GLN A 236 -12.50 7.77 -2.37
N TRP A 237 -12.55 9.07 -2.10
CA TRP A 237 -12.75 10.12 -3.10
C TRP A 237 -12.23 11.47 -2.58
N ILE A 238 -12.16 12.45 -3.47
CA ILE A 238 -11.71 13.81 -3.18
C ILE A 238 -12.65 14.82 -3.82
N GLU A 239 -12.66 16.03 -3.29
CA GLU A 239 -13.35 17.16 -3.90
C GLU A 239 -12.64 18.47 -3.63
N GLN A 240 -12.98 19.47 -4.43
CA GLN A 240 -12.51 20.85 -4.27
C GLN A 240 -13.58 21.67 -3.55
N VAL A 241 -13.19 22.36 -2.48
CA VAL A 241 -14.04 23.29 -1.72
C VAL A 241 -13.34 24.63 -1.63
N GLY A 242 -13.88 25.63 -2.33
CA GLY A 242 -13.21 26.92 -2.48
C GLY A 242 -11.86 26.77 -3.18
N ASP A 243 -10.80 27.22 -2.50
CA ASP A 243 -9.39 27.11 -2.92
C ASP A 243 -8.68 25.88 -2.34
N ARG A 244 -9.37 25.06 -1.56
CA ARG A 244 -8.82 23.88 -0.87
C ARG A 244 -9.43 22.58 -1.37
N TRP A 245 -8.86 21.49 -0.88
CA TRP A 245 -9.30 20.13 -1.14
C TRP A 245 -9.77 19.45 0.14
N ARG A 246 -10.78 18.59 0.02
CA ARG A 246 -11.17 17.63 1.05
C ARG A 246 -10.89 16.22 0.55
N VAL A 247 -10.25 15.43 1.41
CA VAL A 247 -9.87 14.04 1.12
C VAL A 247 -10.67 13.12 2.03
N PHE A 248 -11.62 12.39 1.47
CA PHE A 248 -12.50 11.48 2.21
C PHE A 248 -11.88 10.10 2.29
N TYR A 249 -11.84 9.54 3.49
CA TYR A 249 -11.18 8.27 3.75
C TYR A 249 -11.90 7.40 4.78
N GLU A 250 -11.64 6.11 4.66
CA GLU A 250 -12.04 5.12 5.64
C GLU A 250 -10.80 4.57 6.34
N HIS A 251 -10.77 4.66 7.66
CA HIS A 251 -9.77 3.97 8.45
C HIS A 251 -10.19 2.52 8.71
N ARG A 252 -9.30 1.55 8.46
CA ARG A 252 -9.56 0.09 8.56
C ARG A 252 -9.63 -0.42 10.02
N SER A 253 -9.89 0.48 10.96
CA SER A 253 -10.46 0.19 12.29
C SER A 253 -11.78 -0.58 12.24
N GLY A 254 -12.21 -1.11 13.39
CA GLY A 254 -13.51 -1.78 13.56
C GLY A 254 -14.73 -0.91 13.22
N ARG A 255 -14.56 0.38 12.90
CA ARG A 255 -15.59 1.37 12.54
C ARG A 255 -16.61 0.89 11.50
N LYS A 256 -16.19 0.13 10.49
CA LYS A 256 -17.13 -0.44 9.49
C LYS A 256 -18.19 -1.36 10.09
N ARG A 257 -17.91 -2.02 11.23
CA ARG A 257 -18.89 -2.87 11.92
C ARG A 257 -20.07 -2.07 12.49
N PHE A 258 -19.91 -0.77 12.60
CA PHE A 258 -20.91 0.18 13.08
C PHE A 258 -21.49 1.05 11.95
N ASN A 259 -21.21 0.73 10.68
CA ASN A 259 -21.58 1.54 9.52
C ASN A 259 -21.12 3.00 9.65
N ALA A 260 -19.91 3.21 10.18
CA ALA A 260 -19.40 4.55 10.41
C ALA A 260 -19.30 5.36 9.12
N PRO A 261 -19.65 6.65 9.16
CA PRO A 261 -19.36 7.58 8.08
C PRO A 261 -17.86 7.68 7.78
N GLU A 262 -17.57 8.12 6.55
CA GLU A 262 -16.22 8.46 6.12
C GLU A 262 -15.66 9.61 6.98
N LEU A 263 -14.35 9.61 7.19
CA LEU A 263 -13.64 10.75 7.75
C LEU A 263 -13.16 11.64 6.62
N PHE A 264 -12.79 12.89 6.91
CA PHE A 264 -12.06 13.73 5.96
C PHE A 264 -10.88 14.44 6.59
N VAL A 265 -9.95 14.87 5.74
CA VAL A 265 -8.88 15.82 6.06
C VAL A 265 -8.82 16.86 4.95
N SER A 266 -8.58 18.11 5.31
CA SER A 266 -8.44 19.20 4.34
C SER A 266 -6.98 19.41 3.92
N ALA A 267 -6.77 19.91 2.71
CA ALA A 267 -5.44 20.22 2.20
C ALA A 267 -5.42 21.39 1.22
N ASP A 268 -4.31 22.10 1.14
CA ASP A 268 -4.08 23.06 0.05
C ASP A 268 -3.72 22.31 -1.26
N LEU A 269 -2.93 21.23 -1.16
CA LEU A 269 -2.57 20.37 -2.29
C LEU A 269 -2.89 18.90 -2.01
N VAL A 270 -3.36 18.19 -3.03
CA VAL A 270 -3.56 16.73 -3.04
C VAL A 270 -2.71 16.09 -4.13
N VAL A 271 -1.91 15.09 -3.74
CA VAL A 271 -1.09 14.28 -4.65
C VAL A 271 -1.60 12.84 -4.66
N LEU A 272 -2.23 12.44 -5.75
CA LEU A 272 -2.66 11.06 -5.98
C LEU A 272 -1.47 10.20 -6.43
N ALA A 273 -1.07 9.27 -5.57
CA ALA A 273 0.03 8.35 -5.81
C ALA A 273 -0.32 6.88 -5.45
N ALA A 274 -1.61 6.53 -5.48
CA ALA A 274 -2.16 5.23 -5.11
C ALA A 274 -1.94 4.12 -6.16
N GLY A 275 -0.90 4.25 -6.99
CA GLY A 275 -0.64 3.40 -8.15
C GLY A 275 -1.61 3.66 -9.31
N ALA A 276 -1.42 2.92 -10.42
CA ALA A 276 -2.26 3.02 -11.61
C ALA A 276 -3.74 2.79 -11.27
N LEU A 277 -4.05 1.66 -10.64
CA LEU A 277 -5.42 1.29 -10.29
C LEU A 277 -6.04 2.25 -9.27
N GLY A 278 -5.37 2.47 -8.13
CA GLY A 278 -5.96 3.24 -7.02
C GLY A 278 -6.17 4.72 -7.35
N SER A 279 -5.24 5.36 -8.08
CA SER A 279 -5.38 6.77 -8.43
C SER A 279 -6.51 6.99 -9.44
N THR A 280 -6.64 6.08 -10.42
CA THR A 280 -7.76 6.09 -11.36
C THR A 280 -9.08 5.81 -10.65
N GLU A 281 -9.13 4.83 -9.73
CA GLU A 281 -10.32 4.50 -8.96
C GLU A 281 -10.84 5.69 -8.13
N ILE A 282 -9.95 6.39 -7.43
CA ILE A 282 -10.29 7.59 -6.65
C ILE A 282 -10.86 8.69 -7.55
N LEU A 283 -10.24 8.98 -8.70
CA LEU A 283 -10.76 9.99 -9.63
C LEU A 283 -12.10 9.57 -10.26
N LEU A 284 -12.30 8.28 -10.56
CA LEU A 284 -13.57 7.78 -11.09
C LEU A 284 -14.70 7.94 -10.07
N ARG A 285 -14.44 7.65 -8.79
CA ARG A 285 -15.39 7.90 -7.69
C ARG A 285 -15.67 9.39 -7.51
N SER A 286 -14.61 10.21 -7.53
CA SER A 286 -14.73 11.67 -7.41
C SER A 286 -15.54 12.26 -8.57
N ARG A 287 -15.39 11.74 -9.79
CA ARG A 287 -16.21 12.12 -10.95
C ARG A 287 -17.67 11.77 -10.77
N ALA A 288 -17.97 10.58 -10.25
CA ALA A 288 -19.35 10.18 -9.95
C ALA A 288 -20.01 11.09 -8.88
N ARG A 289 -19.21 11.83 -8.11
CA ARG A 289 -19.63 12.81 -7.11
C ARG A 289 -19.55 14.27 -7.58
N GLY A 290 -19.28 14.51 -8.87
CA GLY A 290 -19.34 15.85 -9.46
C GLY A 290 -18.00 16.51 -9.78
N LEU A 291 -16.86 15.86 -9.49
CA LEU A 291 -15.56 16.38 -9.93
C LEU A 291 -15.43 16.26 -11.45
N HIS A 292 -15.30 17.39 -12.15
CA HIS A 292 -15.07 17.38 -13.60
C HIS A 292 -13.65 16.94 -13.92
N VAL A 293 -13.49 15.83 -14.63
CA VAL A 293 -12.19 15.28 -15.02
C VAL A 293 -12.23 14.89 -16.50
N SER A 294 -11.05 14.73 -17.08
CA SER A 294 -10.88 14.33 -18.48
C SER A 294 -11.76 13.12 -18.88
N PRO A 295 -12.36 13.12 -20.09
CA PRO A 295 -13.05 11.95 -20.63
C PRO A 295 -12.10 10.76 -20.85
N ARG A 296 -10.78 11.00 -20.93
CA ARG A 296 -9.74 9.98 -21.07
C ARG A 296 -9.45 9.22 -19.77
N LEU A 297 -10.06 9.61 -18.65
CA LEU A 297 -9.90 8.92 -17.36
C LEU A 297 -10.30 7.44 -17.48
N GLY A 298 -9.35 6.57 -17.11
CA GLY A 298 -9.47 5.12 -17.22
C GLY A 298 -8.86 4.54 -18.50
N GLU A 299 -8.52 5.35 -19.50
CA GLU A 299 -7.93 4.86 -20.74
C GLU A 299 -6.40 4.65 -20.66
N SER A 300 -5.85 4.07 -21.73
CA SER A 300 -4.42 3.78 -21.90
C SER A 300 -3.84 2.84 -20.84
N PHE A 301 -4.66 1.97 -20.25
CA PHE A 301 -4.16 0.95 -19.34
C PHE A 301 -3.31 -0.07 -20.10
N THR A 302 -2.18 -0.43 -19.51
CA THR A 302 -1.25 -1.42 -20.03
C THR A 302 -0.68 -2.30 -18.92
N GLY A 303 -0.41 -3.56 -19.25
CA GLY A 303 0.33 -4.50 -18.42
C GLY A 303 1.84 -4.48 -18.69
N ASN A 304 2.33 -3.45 -19.39
CA ASN A 304 3.74 -3.25 -19.72
C ASN A 304 4.37 -4.40 -20.52
N GLY A 305 3.55 -5.15 -21.27
CA GLY A 305 3.96 -6.35 -21.98
C GLY A 305 4.45 -7.48 -21.06
N ASP A 306 4.03 -7.49 -19.78
CA ASP A 306 4.45 -8.52 -18.83
C ASP A 306 4.09 -9.92 -19.32
N PHE A 307 5.07 -10.82 -19.32
CA PHE A 307 4.87 -12.22 -19.65
C PHE A 307 5.69 -13.13 -18.75
N LEU A 308 5.00 -14.09 -18.12
CA LEU A 308 5.59 -15.12 -17.28
C LEU A 308 5.74 -16.42 -18.07
N GLY A 309 6.94 -17.02 -18.05
CA GLY A 309 7.21 -18.32 -18.65
C GLY A 309 8.13 -19.16 -17.79
N PHE A 310 8.25 -20.45 -18.11
CA PHE A 310 9.14 -21.36 -17.40
C PHE A 310 9.92 -22.26 -18.37
N ALA A 311 11.21 -22.44 -18.10
CA ALA A 311 11.97 -23.56 -18.62
C ALA A 311 12.02 -24.64 -17.55
N PHE A 312 11.21 -25.68 -17.72
CA PHE A 312 11.03 -26.74 -16.74
C PHE A 312 12.02 -27.88 -16.96
N ASN A 313 12.56 -28.43 -15.86
CA ASN A 313 13.42 -29.62 -15.86
C ASN A 313 14.64 -29.53 -16.80
N ASN A 314 15.38 -28.41 -16.78
CA ASN A 314 16.60 -28.25 -17.57
C ASN A 314 17.67 -29.32 -17.22
N ASP A 315 18.63 -29.51 -18.11
CA ASP A 315 19.77 -30.41 -17.88
C ASP A 315 20.75 -29.88 -16.83
N ILE A 316 20.76 -28.57 -16.66
CA ILE A 316 21.56 -27.87 -15.67
C ILE A 316 20.72 -27.46 -14.46
N ALA A 317 21.37 -27.43 -13.29
CA ALA A 317 20.75 -26.91 -12.07
C ALA A 317 20.50 -25.41 -12.21
N ILE A 318 19.33 -24.95 -11.78
CA ILE A 318 18.95 -23.54 -11.79
C ILE A 318 18.94 -22.96 -10.37
N ASN A 319 18.51 -23.75 -9.39
CA ASN A 319 18.28 -23.30 -8.02
C ASN A 319 17.32 -22.09 -7.98
N GLY A 320 16.24 -22.12 -8.77
CA GLY A 320 15.28 -21.01 -8.94
C GLY A 320 14.25 -20.85 -7.82
N VAL A 321 14.47 -21.44 -6.64
CA VAL A 321 13.53 -21.40 -5.50
C VAL A 321 14.21 -20.74 -4.31
N GLY A 322 13.54 -19.75 -3.73
CA GLY A 322 14.01 -19.03 -2.56
C GLY A 322 14.17 -19.96 -1.34
N THR A 323 15.23 -19.73 -0.59
CA THR A 323 15.58 -20.52 0.59
C THR A 323 15.06 -19.89 1.88
N GLY A 324 14.58 -18.65 1.83
CA GLY A 324 14.28 -17.86 3.02
C GLY A 324 15.51 -17.71 3.91
N LEU A 325 15.30 -17.59 5.22
CA LEU A 325 16.39 -17.49 6.21
C LEU A 325 16.97 -18.84 6.62
N LYS A 326 16.73 -19.92 5.85
CA LYS A 326 17.32 -21.24 6.13
C LYS A 326 18.82 -21.22 5.89
N GLU A 327 19.56 -21.90 6.76
CA GLU A 327 20.98 -22.17 6.53
C GLU A 327 21.14 -23.15 5.35
N VAL A 328 21.75 -22.64 4.28
CA VAL A 328 22.08 -23.40 3.06
C VAL A 328 23.50 -23.05 2.64
N ASN A 329 24.17 -23.96 1.94
CA ASN A 329 25.47 -23.68 1.34
C ASN A 329 25.35 -22.52 0.35
N ASP A 330 26.38 -21.68 0.25
CA ASP A 330 26.38 -20.53 -0.66
C ASP A 330 26.17 -20.93 -2.14
N ALA A 331 26.66 -22.11 -2.54
CA ALA A 331 26.46 -22.65 -3.89
C ALA A 331 24.99 -23.02 -4.20
N ASP A 332 24.18 -23.27 -3.17
CA ASP A 332 22.76 -23.59 -3.29
C ASP A 332 21.86 -22.34 -3.19
N ARG A 333 22.43 -21.17 -2.85
CA ARG A 333 21.68 -19.91 -2.81
C ARG A 333 21.33 -19.43 -4.21
N CYS A 334 20.07 -19.04 -4.39
CA CYS A 334 19.60 -18.48 -5.64
C CYS A 334 20.11 -17.04 -5.85
N GLY A 335 20.48 -16.31 -4.82
CA GLY A 335 20.75 -14.87 -4.92
C GLY A 335 19.45 -14.04 -4.88
N PRO A 336 19.51 -12.72 -5.11
CA PRO A 336 18.32 -11.89 -5.30
C PRO A 336 17.39 -12.42 -6.40
N CYS A 337 16.12 -12.01 -6.39
CA CYS A 337 15.12 -12.51 -7.36
C CYS A 337 15.58 -12.37 -8.81
N ILE A 338 16.18 -11.22 -9.19
CA ILE A 338 16.81 -11.02 -10.50
C ILE A 338 18.30 -10.77 -10.31
N THR A 339 19.12 -11.42 -11.12
CA THR A 339 20.58 -11.23 -11.17
C THR A 339 21.12 -11.08 -12.59
N GLY A 340 20.36 -11.48 -13.61
CA GLY A 340 20.75 -11.40 -15.01
C GLY A 340 19.59 -11.09 -15.95
N ILE A 341 19.92 -10.55 -17.12
CA ILE A 341 18.97 -10.20 -18.17
C ILE A 341 19.51 -10.56 -19.56
N ILE A 342 18.63 -10.97 -20.46
CA ILE A 342 18.85 -10.99 -21.91
C ILE A 342 18.04 -9.85 -22.51
N ASP A 343 18.73 -8.87 -23.09
CA ASP A 343 18.18 -7.64 -23.62
C ASP A 343 18.15 -7.67 -25.15
N LEU A 344 16.96 -7.92 -25.69
CA LEU A 344 16.70 -8.05 -27.13
C LEU A 344 16.14 -6.77 -27.74
N ARG A 345 16.17 -5.64 -27.02
CA ARG A 345 15.58 -4.38 -27.47
C ARG A 345 16.33 -3.74 -28.64
N LYS A 346 17.65 -3.95 -28.73
CA LYS A 346 18.54 -3.29 -29.71
C LYS A 346 18.48 -3.86 -31.15
N ALA A 347 17.55 -4.76 -31.47
CA ALA A 347 17.46 -5.39 -32.79
C ALA A 347 16.88 -4.41 -33.85
N PRO A 348 17.58 -4.12 -34.98
CA PRO A 348 17.22 -3.02 -35.89
C PRO A 348 15.89 -3.13 -36.64
N ALA A 349 15.27 -4.31 -36.72
CA ALA A 349 14.19 -4.52 -37.69
C ALA A 349 12.80 -4.11 -37.21
N GLN A 350 12.49 -4.13 -35.90
CA GLN A 350 11.14 -3.85 -35.37
C GLN A 350 11.23 -3.37 -33.91
N GLN A 351 11.42 -2.07 -33.67
CA GLN A 351 11.63 -1.50 -32.31
C GLN A 351 10.52 -1.90 -31.30
N VAL A 352 9.26 -1.97 -31.75
CA VAL A 352 8.12 -2.38 -30.91
C VAL A 352 8.08 -3.89 -30.57
N GLU A 353 8.95 -4.70 -31.17
CA GLU A 353 9.09 -6.12 -30.83
C GLU A 353 10.25 -6.38 -29.85
N GLY A 354 10.95 -5.32 -29.44
CA GLY A 354 11.98 -5.38 -28.42
C GLY A 354 11.45 -5.93 -27.10
N MET A 355 12.29 -6.69 -26.40
CA MET A 355 11.95 -7.26 -25.10
C MET A 355 13.17 -7.45 -24.24
N VAL A 356 12.95 -7.49 -22.93
CA VAL A 356 13.93 -7.97 -21.97
C VAL A 356 13.44 -9.26 -21.34
N ILE A 357 14.34 -10.22 -21.14
CA ILE A 357 14.07 -11.51 -20.50
C ILE A 357 14.92 -11.57 -19.24
N GLU A 358 14.28 -11.54 -18.09
CA GLU A 358 14.90 -11.67 -16.78
C GLU A 358 14.69 -13.09 -16.26
N GLU A 359 15.69 -13.61 -15.56
CA GLU A 359 15.50 -14.79 -14.73
C GLU A 359 14.93 -14.37 -13.37
N GLY A 360 14.01 -15.18 -12.82
CA GLY A 360 13.32 -14.91 -11.55
C GLY A 360 13.46 -16.05 -10.54
N VAL A 361 13.03 -15.77 -9.30
CA VAL A 361 12.97 -16.74 -8.21
C VAL A 361 11.53 -16.95 -7.75
N ILE A 362 11.14 -18.21 -7.56
CA ILE A 362 9.91 -18.57 -6.84
C ILE A 362 10.19 -18.37 -5.34
N PRO A 363 9.52 -17.44 -4.65
CA PRO A 363 9.81 -17.16 -3.25
C PRO A 363 9.55 -18.39 -2.37
N SER A 364 10.28 -18.51 -1.27
CA SER A 364 10.21 -19.61 -0.32
C SER A 364 8.78 -19.83 0.21
N ALA A 365 8.05 -18.73 0.45
CA ALA A 365 6.66 -18.72 0.85
C ALA A 365 5.70 -19.36 -0.19
N LEU A 366 6.11 -19.56 -1.45
CA LEU A 366 5.32 -20.23 -2.49
C LEU A 366 5.89 -21.59 -2.93
N ALA A 367 7.02 -22.00 -2.35
CA ALA A 367 7.82 -23.12 -2.83
C ALA A 367 7.09 -24.47 -2.91
N LYS A 368 6.04 -24.74 -2.10
CA LYS A 368 5.32 -26.04 -2.14
C LYS A 368 4.18 -26.12 -3.16
N PHE A 369 3.64 -25.00 -3.65
CA PHE A 369 2.47 -24.99 -4.54
C PHE A 369 2.83 -24.92 -6.02
N VAL A 370 3.77 -24.04 -6.37
CA VAL A 370 4.19 -23.82 -7.76
C VAL A 370 4.70 -25.11 -8.43
N PRO A 371 5.45 -26.01 -7.75
CA PRO A 371 5.83 -27.31 -8.31
C PRO A 371 4.68 -28.19 -8.80
N GLN A 372 3.61 -28.30 -8.00
CA GLN A 372 2.47 -29.17 -8.35
C GLN A 372 1.71 -28.61 -9.55
N ALA A 373 1.56 -27.28 -9.62
CA ALA A 373 0.95 -26.61 -10.75
C ALA A 373 1.79 -26.75 -12.04
N LEU A 374 3.12 -26.62 -11.94
CA LEU A 374 4.02 -26.77 -13.07
C LEU A 374 4.06 -28.21 -13.61
N LEU A 375 4.08 -29.21 -12.72
CA LEU A 375 4.00 -30.62 -13.11
C LEU A 375 2.70 -30.92 -13.88
N ALA A 376 1.55 -30.49 -13.35
CA ALA A 376 0.27 -30.68 -14.03
C ALA A 376 0.19 -29.94 -15.38
N ALA A 377 0.79 -28.74 -15.48
CA ALA A 377 0.83 -27.97 -16.72
C ALA A 377 1.75 -28.60 -17.78
N ALA A 378 2.89 -29.18 -17.37
CA ALA A 378 3.82 -29.88 -18.24
C ALA A 378 3.13 -31.07 -18.93
N ASP A 379 2.38 -31.88 -18.17
CA ASP A 379 1.68 -33.06 -18.70
C ASP A 379 0.55 -32.70 -19.68
N LEU A 380 -0.05 -31.51 -19.53
CA LEU A 380 -1.17 -31.03 -20.38
C LEU A 380 -0.73 -30.22 -21.60
N THR A 381 0.39 -29.49 -21.52
CA THR A 381 0.76 -28.46 -22.51
C THR A 381 2.23 -28.45 -22.93
N GLY A 382 3.10 -29.21 -22.25
CA GLY A 382 4.52 -29.28 -22.54
C GLY A 382 4.81 -29.88 -23.92
N LYS A 383 5.67 -29.22 -24.69
CA LYS A 383 6.31 -29.82 -25.86
C LYS A 383 7.76 -30.06 -25.50
N ASP A 384 8.10 -31.32 -25.27
CA ASP A 384 9.48 -31.74 -25.04
C ASP A 384 10.36 -31.29 -26.21
N THR A 385 11.52 -30.70 -25.90
CA THR A 385 12.36 -30.03 -26.88
C THR A 385 13.58 -30.84 -27.31
N ASP A 386 13.85 -31.97 -26.64
CA ASP A 386 14.92 -32.90 -26.99
C ASP A 386 14.36 -34.32 -27.26
N ARG A 387 15.02 -35.10 -28.13
CA ARG A 387 14.53 -36.44 -28.57
C ARG A 387 15.64 -37.47 -28.49
N ASP A 388 16.17 -37.72 -27.29
CA ASP A 388 17.09 -38.83 -27.05
C ASP A 388 16.61 -39.80 -25.96
N PHE A 389 16.81 -41.11 -26.15
CA PHE A 389 16.16 -42.18 -25.37
C PHE A 389 16.82 -42.39 -23.99
N ALA A 390 18.11 -42.06 -23.85
CA ALA A 390 18.85 -42.18 -22.60
C ALA A 390 18.51 -41.06 -21.58
N ASP A 391 18.15 -39.87 -22.06
CA ASP A 391 17.76 -38.74 -21.20
C ASP A 391 16.30 -38.84 -20.73
N ASN A 392 15.42 -39.47 -21.52
CA ASN A 392 14.06 -39.83 -21.09
C ASN A 392 14.03 -40.65 -19.78
N LEU A 393 15.02 -41.51 -19.54
CA LEU A 393 15.11 -42.32 -18.31
C LEU A 393 15.60 -41.50 -17.10
N LYS A 394 16.46 -40.50 -17.31
CA LYS A 394 16.93 -39.55 -16.28
C LYS A 394 15.84 -38.53 -15.93
N GLU A 395 15.09 -38.06 -16.92
CA GLU A 395 13.93 -37.19 -16.70
C GLU A 395 12.86 -37.90 -15.87
N TRP A 396 12.53 -39.15 -16.21
CA TRP A 396 11.52 -39.94 -15.50
C TRP A 396 11.90 -40.19 -14.04
N THR A 397 13.18 -40.47 -13.75
CA THR A 397 13.68 -40.64 -12.37
C THR A 397 13.68 -39.33 -11.56
N ARG A 398 13.96 -38.17 -12.17
CA ARG A 398 13.84 -36.85 -11.52
C ARG A 398 12.37 -36.44 -11.27
N ARG A 399 11.44 -36.79 -12.17
CA ARG A 399 9.99 -36.58 -11.99
C ARG A 399 9.47 -37.37 -10.78
N LEU A 400 9.85 -38.65 -10.63
CA LEU A 400 9.53 -39.48 -9.46
C LEU A 400 10.17 -38.96 -8.16
N GLY A 401 11.40 -38.44 -8.22
CA GLY A 401 12.06 -37.84 -7.06
C GLY A 401 11.34 -36.59 -6.52
N SER A 402 10.77 -35.76 -7.40
CA SER A 402 10.04 -34.53 -7.02
C SER A 402 8.73 -34.81 -6.27
N MET A 403 8.08 -35.96 -6.54
CA MET A 403 6.89 -36.43 -5.81
C MET A 403 7.22 -36.90 -4.39
N VAL A 404 8.49 -37.21 -4.08
CA VAL A 404 8.93 -37.79 -2.79
C VAL A 404 9.81 -36.82 -1.98
N LYS A 405 10.56 -35.90 -2.61
CA LYS A 405 11.58 -35.04 -1.96
C LYS A 405 11.32 -33.52 -1.98
N GLY A 406 10.25 -33.05 -2.63
CA GLY A 406 9.80 -31.64 -2.55
C GLY A 406 10.50 -30.68 -3.52
N ALA A 407 10.31 -29.36 -3.31
CA ALA A 407 10.61 -28.28 -4.26
C ALA A 407 12.09 -27.94 -4.47
N TYR A 408 12.98 -28.46 -3.62
CA TYR A 408 14.42 -28.15 -3.62
C TYR A 408 15.26 -29.29 -4.23
N ASP A 409 14.62 -30.31 -4.81
CA ASP A 409 15.25 -31.44 -5.48
C ASP A 409 14.48 -31.78 -6.77
N GLY A 410 15.09 -32.55 -7.68
CA GLY A 410 14.47 -33.00 -8.93
C GLY A 410 14.12 -31.88 -9.91
N ALA A 411 13.02 -32.04 -10.65
CA ALA A 411 12.66 -31.18 -11.80
C ALA A 411 12.47 -29.70 -11.46
N VAL A 412 12.04 -29.37 -10.24
CA VAL A 412 11.82 -27.99 -9.78
C VAL A 412 13.14 -27.25 -9.55
N LYS A 413 14.14 -27.94 -8.98
CA LYS A 413 15.51 -27.39 -8.80
C LYS A 413 16.12 -26.98 -10.14
N ASN A 414 15.77 -27.69 -11.21
CA ASN A 414 16.20 -27.43 -12.57
C ASN A 414 15.21 -26.56 -13.36
N THR A 415 14.28 -25.85 -12.71
CA THR A 415 13.32 -24.97 -13.39
C THR A 415 13.77 -23.51 -13.33
N MET A 416 13.79 -22.84 -14.47
CA MET A 416 13.99 -21.38 -14.58
C MET A 416 12.67 -20.67 -14.77
N THR A 417 12.46 -19.60 -14.00
CA THR A 417 11.36 -18.66 -14.19
C THR A 417 11.83 -17.52 -15.10
N TYR A 418 11.07 -17.24 -16.15
CA TYR A 418 11.27 -16.10 -17.04
C TYR A 418 10.26 -15.00 -16.73
N LEU A 419 10.75 -13.79 -16.52
CA LEU A 419 9.96 -12.58 -16.43
C LEU A 419 10.32 -11.69 -17.62
N VAL A 420 9.33 -11.37 -18.45
CA VAL A 420 9.55 -10.65 -19.71
C VAL A 420 8.77 -9.35 -19.69
N MET A 421 9.41 -8.28 -20.16
CA MET A 421 8.75 -7.01 -20.48
C MET A 421 8.95 -6.71 -21.96
N THR A 422 7.87 -6.26 -22.62
CA THR A 422 7.83 -5.89 -24.04
C THR A 422 6.73 -4.84 -24.29
N HIS A 423 6.33 -4.62 -25.55
CA HIS A 423 5.33 -3.62 -25.90
C HIS A 423 4.01 -4.27 -26.32
N ASP A 424 3.03 -4.27 -25.42
CA ASP A 424 1.61 -4.39 -25.77
C ASP A 424 1.03 -3.09 -26.36
N ASN A 425 -0.21 -3.15 -26.82
CA ASN A 425 -0.88 -2.03 -27.49
C ASN A 425 -1.49 -0.95 -26.56
N ALA A 426 -1.39 -1.10 -25.24
CA ALA A 426 -1.93 -0.18 -24.23
C ALA A 426 -3.40 0.23 -24.42
N LYS A 427 -4.25 -0.69 -24.94
CA LYS A 427 -5.68 -0.42 -25.18
C LYS A 427 -6.61 -0.84 -24.04
N GLY A 428 -6.07 -1.16 -22.86
CA GLY A 428 -6.90 -1.48 -21.71
C GLY A 428 -7.66 -0.26 -21.21
N ARG A 429 -8.84 -0.50 -20.63
CA ARG A 429 -9.67 0.53 -20.00
C ARG A 429 -10.05 0.11 -18.58
N MET A 430 -9.95 1.07 -17.66
CA MET A 430 -10.36 0.95 -16.25
C MET A 430 -11.67 1.69 -16.02
N GLU A 431 -12.65 1.01 -15.44
CA GLU A 431 -14.00 1.54 -15.23
C GLU A 431 -14.55 1.13 -13.87
N LEU A 432 -15.48 1.92 -13.34
CA LEU A 432 -16.22 1.53 -12.14
C LEU A 432 -17.52 0.84 -12.54
N GLU A 433 -17.74 -0.37 -12.01
CA GLU A 433 -19.03 -1.04 -12.01
C GLU A 433 -19.40 -1.36 -10.56
N LYS A 434 -20.55 -0.87 -10.08
CA LYS A 434 -21.01 -1.06 -8.69
C LYS A 434 -19.93 -0.73 -7.65
N ASP A 435 -19.26 0.41 -7.84
CA ASP A 435 -18.17 0.91 -6.98
C ASP A 435 -16.91 0.00 -6.90
N ARG A 436 -16.74 -0.90 -7.87
CA ARG A 436 -15.53 -1.72 -8.04
C ARG A 436 -14.82 -1.36 -9.31
N LEU A 437 -13.49 -1.31 -9.26
CA LEU A 437 -12.66 -1.10 -10.45
C LEU A 437 -12.56 -2.38 -11.27
N HIS A 438 -12.88 -2.28 -12.55
CA HIS A 438 -12.77 -3.35 -13.54
C HIS A 438 -11.82 -2.95 -14.66
N ILE A 439 -11.07 -3.92 -15.16
CA ILE A 439 -10.20 -3.76 -16.33
C ILE A 439 -10.84 -4.49 -17.51
N ALA A 440 -11.19 -3.73 -18.55
CA ALA A 440 -11.66 -4.25 -19.82
C ALA A 440 -10.53 -4.16 -20.86
N TRP A 441 -10.10 -5.31 -21.39
CA TRP A 441 -9.09 -5.33 -22.46
C TRP A 441 -9.26 -6.55 -23.39
N PRO A 442 -10.32 -6.56 -24.21
CA PRO A 442 -10.60 -7.70 -25.08
C PRO A 442 -9.41 -8.05 -25.97
N GLY A 443 -8.97 -9.31 -25.90
CA GLY A 443 -7.88 -9.81 -26.74
C GLY A 443 -6.48 -9.42 -26.28
N ALA A 444 -6.32 -8.94 -25.04
CA ALA A 444 -5.02 -8.58 -24.47
C ALA A 444 -3.98 -9.70 -24.66
N GLY A 445 -4.31 -10.94 -24.27
CA GLY A 445 -3.43 -12.10 -24.41
C GLY A 445 -3.26 -12.64 -25.84
N THR A 446 -4.07 -12.21 -26.81
CA THR A 446 -3.98 -12.71 -28.20
C THR A 446 -3.10 -11.86 -29.12
N GLN A 447 -2.38 -10.88 -28.55
CA GLN A 447 -1.48 -10.03 -29.32
C GLN A 447 -0.26 -10.81 -29.84
N LYS A 448 0.13 -10.58 -31.10
CA LYS A 448 1.24 -11.27 -31.79
C LYS A 448 2.57 -11.19 -31.04
N ILE A 449 2.78 -10.12 -30.27
CA ILE A 449 4.01 -9.94 -29.50
C ILE A 449 4.24 -11.08 -28.50
N PHE A 450 3.18 -11.65 -27.91
CA PHE A 450 3.31 -12.75 -26.96
C PHE A 450 3.66 -14.10 -27.62
N GLU A 451 3.38 -14.24 -28.91
CA GLU A 451 3.89 -15.36 -29.71
C GLU A 451 5.41 -15.23 -29.89
N LYS A 452 5.89 -14.02 -30.21
CA LYS A 452 7.31 -13.70 -30.34
C LYS A 452 8.08 -13.92 -29.03
N VAL A 453 7.51 -13.48 -27.90
CA VAL A 453 8.06 -13.77 -26.56
C VAL A 453 8.20 -15.28 -26.38
N SER A 454 7.14 -16.04 -26.66
CA SER A 454 7.16 -17.51 -26.53
C SER A 454 8.21 -18.17 -27.44
N GLU A 455 8.41 -17.67 -28.65
CA GLU A 455 9.47 -18.15 -29.55
C GLU A 455 10.87 -17.93 -28.98
N ASN A 456 11.14 -16.74 -28.44
CA ASN A 456 12.43 -16.43 -27.85
C ASN A 456 12.68 -17.25 -26.57
N LEU A 457 11.69 -17.34 -25.67
CA LEU A 457 11.81 -18.19 -24.47
C LEU A 457 12.04 -19.66 -24.80
N ARG A 458 11.42 -20.17 -25.87
CA ARG A 458 11.68 -21.54 -26.35
C ARG A 458 13.13 -21.73 -26.81
N LYS A 459 13.71 -20.74 -27.52
CA LYS A 459 15.13 -20.81 -27.94
C LYS A 459 16.06 -20.83 -26.74
N VAL A 460 15.81 -19.98 -25.73
CA VAL A 460 16.58 -19.99 -24.47
C VAL A 460 16.46 -21.37 -23.82
N THR A 461 15.23 -21.87 -23.65
CA THR A 461 14.96 -23.17 -23.01
C THR A 461 15.62 -24.35 -23.72
N GLN A 462 15.63 -24.36 -25.06
CA GLN A 462 16.30 -25.37 -25.88
C GLN A 462 17.80 -25.43 -25.62
N LYS A 463 18.45 -24.29 -25.32
CA LYS A 463 19.88 -24.25 -24.97
C LYS A 463 20.18 -24.83 -23.60
N LEU A 464 19.18 -24.83 -22.72
CA LEU A 464 19.30 -25.37 -21.36
C LEU A 464 18.88 -26.84 -21.27
N GLY A 465 18.41 -27.44 -22.37
CA GLY A 465 17.90 -28.82 -22.38
C GLY A 465 16.58 -29.00 -21.64
N GLY A 466 15.77 -27.94 -21.49
CA GLY A 466 14.51 -28.00 -20.73
C GLY A 466 13.26 -28.13 -21.60
N THR A 467 12.11 -28.27 -20.93
CA THR A 467 10.78 -28.17 -21.54
C THR A 467 10.23 -26.76 -21.35
N TYR A 468 9.91 -26.05 -22.44
CA TYR A 468 9.27 -24.74 -22.34
C TYR A 468 7.80 -24.91 -21.93
N ILE A 469 7.45 -24.36 -20.77
CA ILE A 469 6.07 -24.29 -20.27
C ILE A 469 5.60 -22.84 -20.45
N LYS A 470 4.58 -22.69 -21.30
CA LYS A 470 3.83 -21.43 -21.40
C LYS A 470 3.08 -21.21 -20.08
N ASN A 471 2.88 -19.94 -19.68
CA ASN A 471 2.18 -19.58 -18.43
C ASN A 471 1.05 -20.58 -18.08
N PRO A 472 1.00 -21.18 -16.88
CA PRO A 472 -0.03 -22.14 -16.50
C PRO A 472 -1.49 -21.65 -16.66
N THR A 473 -1.72 -20.34 -16.65
CA THR A 473 -3.03 -19.71 -16.95
C THR A 473 -3.35 -19.61 -18.45
N TRP A 474 -2.39 -19.94 -19.32
CA TRP A 474 -2.48 -19.88 -20.78
C TRP A 474 -2.98 -21.19 -21.38
N ASN A 475 -4.23 -21.55 -21.07
CA ASN A 475 -4.91 -22.67 -21.69
C ASN A 475 -6.31 -22.26 -22.18
N LYS A 476 -6.91 -23.05 -23.08
CA LYS A 476 -8.26 -22.78 -23.64
C LYS A 476 -9.35 -22.67 -22.57
N VAL A 477 -9.13 -23.22 -21.38
CA VAL A 477 -10.07 -23.22 -20.24
C VAL A 477 -9.99 -21.91 -19.45
N MET A 478 -8.80 -21.31 -19.34
CA MET A 478 -8.49 -20.07 -18.62
C MET A 478 -8.35 -18.85 -19.56
N LYS A 479 -8.88 -18.95 -20.79
CA LYS A 479 -9.05 -17.86 -21.77
C LYS A 479 -7.81 -17.03 -22.17
N HIS A 480 -6.59 -17.49 -21.95
CA HIS A 480 -5.35 -16.74 -22.27
C HIS A 480 -5.10 -15.52 -21.35
N ASN A 481 -5.53 -15.59 -20.09
CA ASN A 481 -5.39 -14.47 -19.16
C ASN A 481 -3.92 -14.12 -18.90
N LEU A 482 -3.59 -12.84 -19.13
CA LEU A 482 -2.30 -12.26 -18.76
C LEU A 482 -2.24 -12.01 -17.24
N THR A 483 -1.05 -11.92 -16.69
CA THR A 483 -0.83 -11.42 -15.33
C THR A 483 0.28 -10.40 -15.38
N THR A 484 0.01 -9.20 -14.90
CA THR A 484 0.99 -8.12 -14.83
C THR A 484 1.28 -7.75 -13.37
N VAL A 485 2.54 -7.42 -13.11
CA VAL A 485 3.02 -6.77 -11.88
C VAL A 485 3.41 -5.32 -12.14
N HIS A 486 3.26 -4.86 -13.39
CA HIS A 486 3.60 -3.53 -13.88
C HIS A 486 2.38 -2.82 -14.49
N PRO A 487 1.26 -2.66 -13.76
CA PRO A 487 0.13 -1.88 -14.26
C PRO A 487 0.51 -0.40 -14.44
N LEU A 488 0.24 0.14 -15.62
CA LEU A 488 0.46 1.54 -15.97
C LEU A 488 -0.77 2.13 -16.66
N GLY A 489 -0.87 3.45 -16.69
CA GLY A 489 -1.96 4.18 -17.36
C GLY A 489 -3.23 4.32 -16.50
N GLY A 490 -4.28 4.87 -17.11
CA GLY A 490 -5.53 5.25 -16.43
C GLY A 490 -5.65 6.74 -16.15
N CYS A 491 -4.56 7.41 -15.79
CA CYS A 491 -4.47 8.86 -15.64
C CYS A 491 -3.39 9.44 -16.55
N ALA A 492 -3.27 8.91 -17.77
CA ALA A 492 -2.18 9.18 -18.70
C ALA A 492 -1.91 10.67 -18.93
N MET A 493 -0.63 11.04 -19.06
CA MET A 493 -0.24 12.37 -19.51
C MET A 493 -0.79 12.68 -20.91
N GLY A 494 -1.13 13.93 -21.16
CA GLY A 494 -1.49 14.44 -22.48
C GLY A 494 -1.25 15.95 -22.59
N GLU A 495 -1.39 16.48 -23.81
CA GLU A 495 -1.29 17.92 -24.08
C GLU A 495 -2.52 18.66 -23.58
N THR A 496 -3.67 18.00 -23.65
CA THR A 496 -4.99 18.57 -23.42
C THR A 496 -5.90 17.57 -22.72
N VAL A 497 -7.04 18.05 -22.22
CA VAL A 497 -8.09 17.22 -21.62
C VAL A 497 -8.62 16.16 -22.59
N GLN A 498 -8.51 16.36 -23.91
CA GLN A 498 -8.93 15.38 -24.92
C GLN A 498 -7.89 14.30 -25.19
N THR A 499 -6.63 14.53 -24.82
CA THR A 499 -5.52 13.61 -25.12
C THR A 499 -4.97 12.92 -23.87
N GLY A 500 -5.19 13.48 -22.68
CA GLY A 500 -4.81 12.85 -21.41
C GLY A 500 -5.64 13.34 -20.22
N VAL A 501 -5.27 12.86 -19.04
CA VAL A 501 -5.91 13.18 -17.75
C VAL A 501 -5.09 14.20 -16.96
N VAL A 502 -3.77 14.16 -17.12
CA VAL A 502 -2.85 15.11 -16.51
C VAL A 502 -1.96 15.77 -17.54
N ASN A 503 -1.50 16.99 -17.27
CA ASN A 503 -0.51 17.66 -18.10
C ASN A 503 0.91 17.11 -17.85
N HIS A 504 1.93 17.68 -18.52
CA HIS A 504 3.33 17.27 -18.35
C HIS A 504 3.90 17.45 -16.93
N LYS A 505 3.24 18.26 -16.08
CA LYS A 505 3.59 18.48 -14.66
C LYS A 505 2.79 17.57 -13.72
N GLY A 506 2.00 16.64 -14.25
CA GLY A 506 1.14 15.77 -13.45
C GLY A 506 -0.10 16.46 -12.87
N GLN A 507 -0.42 17.70 -13.25
CA GLN A 507 -1.62 18.39 -12.80
C GLN A 507 -2.86 17.86 -13.51
N VAL A 508 -3.93 17.58 -12.77
CA VAL A 508 -5.18 17.03 -13.33
C VAL A 508 -5.92 18.09 -14.14
N PHE A 509 -6.30 17.75 -15.38
CA PHE A 509 -7.14 18.62 -16.20
C PHE A 509 -8.54 18.76 -15.59
N SER A 510 -9.02 20.00 -15.44
CA SER A 510 -10.31 20.31 -14.80
C SER A 510 -11.50 20.28 -15.76
N GLY A 511 -11.25 20.17 -17.06
CA GLY A 511 -12.28 20.22 -18.10
C GLY A 511 -12.90 21.61 -18.31
N LYS A 512 -12.51 22.64 -17.53
CA LYS A 512 -12.94 24.04 -17.68
C LYS A 512 -12.17 24.77 -18.80
N GLY A 513 -11.89 24.08 -19.90
CA GLY A 513 -10.98 24.48 -20.97
C GLY A 513 -10.08 23.33 -21.39
N ASP A 514 -9.46 23.46 -22.56
CA ASP A 514 -8.72 22.35 -23.17
C ASP A 514 -7.41 22.01 -22.43
N THR A 515 -6.75 23.02 -21.86
CA THR A 515 -5.50 22.88 -21.08
C THR A 515 -5.66 23.31 -19.62
N ALA A 516 -6.89 23.64 -19.20
CA ALA A 516 -7.16 24.08 -17.84
C ALA A 516 -6.95 22.93 -16.84
N VAL A 517 -6.22 23.22 -15.76
CA VAL A 517 -5.94 22.25 -14.69
C VAL A 517 -6.58 22.69 -13.38
N TYR A 518 -6.73 21.74 -12.47
CA TYR A 518 -7.04 22.03 -11.08
C TYR A 518 -5.81 22.57 -10.34
N GLU A 519 -5.98 23.70 -9.66
CA GLU A 519 -4.96 24.17 -8.73
C GLU A 519 -4.89 23.21 -7.54
N GLY A 520 -3.67 22.78 -7.19
CA GLY A 520 -3.43 21.89 -6.06
C GLY A 520 -3.69 20.39 -6.28
N LEU A 521 -4.18 19.92 -7.44
CA LEU A 521 -4.41 18.48 -7.68
C LEU A 521 -3.43 17.85 -8.68
N TYR A 522 -2.69 16.85 -8.21
CA TYR A 522 -1.63 16.18 -8.96
C TYR A 522 -1.77 14.64 -8.96
N VAL A 523 -1.21 13.98 -9.97
CA VAL A 523 -0.97 12.53 -10.00
C VAL A 523 0.52 12.28 -10.27
N THR A 524 1.18 11.45 -9.46
CA THR A 524 2.65 11.25 -9.52
C THR A 524 3.10 9.79 -9.64
N CYS A 525 2.16 8.85 -9.81
CA CYS A 525 2.45 7.42 -9.89
C CYS A 525 2.33 6.87 -11.31
N GLY A 526 2.49 5.54 -11.48
CA GLY A 526 2.41 4.86 -12.78
C GLY A 526 1.12 5.06 -13.57
N ALA A 527 0.07 5.64 -12.96
CA ALA A 527 -1.16 6.03 -13.64
C ALA A 527 -0.92 7.03 -14.79
N ILE A 528 0.12 7.87 -14.67
CA ILE A 528 0.41 8.96 -15.62
C ILE A 528 1.16 8.51 -16.88
N VAL A 529 1.64 7.27 -16.90
CA VAL A 529 2.41 6.75 -18.03
C VAL A 529 1.44 6.40 -19.17
N PRO A 530 1.56 7.00 -20.37
CA PRO A 530 0.57 6.86 -21.44
C PRO A 530 0.76 5.62 -22.31
N ARG A 531 1.85 4.85 -22.12
CA ARG A 531 2.25 3.74 -22.98
C ARG A 531 3.10 2.69 -22.25
N THR A 532 3.36 1.57 -22.91
CA THR A 532 4.32 0.55 -22.45
C THR A 532 5.75 1.09 -22.41
N LEU A 533 6.52 0.66 -21.42
CA LEU A 533 7.93 1.05 -21.24
C LEU A 533 8.92 0.00 -21.77
N GLY A 534 8.50 -1.27 -21.89
CA GLY A 534 9.36 -2.36 -22.35
C GLY A 534 10.48 -2.75 -21.37
N VAL A 535 10.43 -2.22 -20.15
CA VAL A 535 11.32 -2.50 -19.00
C VAL A 535 10.55 -2.33 -17.69
N ASN A 536 11.14 -2.75 -16.57
CA ASN A 536 10.55 -2.54 -15.25
C ASN A 536 10.31 -1.03 -15.01
N PRO A 537 9.10 -0.64 -14.58
CA PRO A 537 8.67 0.76 -14.64
C PRO A 537 9.19 1.62 -13.47
N LEU A 538 9.74 1.00 -12.42
CA LEU A 538 9.99 1.69 -11.15
C LEU A 538 10.89 2.92 -11.30
N LEU A 539 11.93 2.83 -12.14
CA LEU A 539 12.89 3.91 -12.30
C LEU A 539 12.27 5.07 -13.10
N THR A 540 11.49 4.76 -14.13
CA THR A 540 10.74 5.78 -14.90
C THR A 540 9.69 6.47 -14.06
N ILE A 541 8.90 5.72 -13.27
CA ILE A 541 7.92 6.30 -12.34
C ILE A 541 8.62 7.24 -11.36
N SER A 542 9.76 6.82 -10.81
CA SER A 542 10.54 7.62 -9.87
C SER A 542 11.08 8.91 -10.52
N ALA A 543 11.62 8.81 -11.74
CA ALA A 543 12.13 9.95 -12.48
C ALA A 543 11.03 10.98 -12.81
N LEU A 544 9.85 10.51 -13.22
CA LEU A 544 8.70 11.37 -13.48
C LEU A 544 8.20 12.03 -12.19
N ALA A 545 8.15 11.30 -11.07
CA ALA A 545 7.75 11.86 -9.78
C ALA A 545 8.74 12.95 -9.30
N GLU A 546 10.06 12.71 -9.40
CA GLU A 546 11.10 13.72 -9.09
C GLU A 546 10.96 14.97 -9.96
N ARG A 547 10.69 14.78 -11.26
CA ARG A 547 10.44 15.87 -12.21
C ARG A 547 9.18 16.65 -11.84
N ILE A 548 8.08 15.99 -11.49
CA ILE A 548 6.83 16.64 -11.09
C ILE A 548 7.02 17.43 -9.79
N CYS A 549 7.67 16.84 -8.78
CA CYS A 549 7.93 17.52 -7.52
C CYS A 549 8.79 18.79 -7.71
N HIS A 550 9.74 18.74 -8.66
CA HIS A 550 10.52 19.92 -9.02
C HIS A 550 9.64 21.05 -9.56
N TYR A 551 8.76 20.80 -10.54
CA TYR A 551 7.88 21.88 -11.03
C TYR A 551 6.84 22.30 -9.99
N MET A 552 6.30 21.35 -9.21
CA MET A 552 5.35 21.66 -8.14
C MET A 552 5.93 22.67 -7.14
N ALA A 553 7.20 22.50 -6.76
CA ALA A 553 7.92 23.42 -5.92
C ALA A 553 8.28 24.73 -6.65
N ALA A 554 8.80 24.64 -7.88
CA ALA A 554 9.22 25.80 -8.66
C ALA A 554 8.05 26.76 -8.95
N ASP A 555 6.88 26.22 -9.30
CA ASP A 555 5.64 26.99 -9.56
C ASP A 555 5.18 27.78 -8.32
N ARG A 556 5.64 27.40 -7.12
CA ARG A 556 5.31 28.04 -5.83
C ARG A 556 6.48 28.76 -5.17
N GLY A 557 7.63 28.85 -5.86
CA GLY A 557 8.85 29.43 -5.31
C GLY A 557 9.43 28.65 -4.12
N TRP A 558 9.08 27.38 -3.95
CA TRP A 558 9.64 26.52 -2.92
C TRP A 558 10.99 25.95 -3.35
N SER A 559 11.90 25.81 -2.38
CA SER A 559 13.23 25.23 -2.60
C SER A 559 13.31 23.85 -1.97
N ILE A 560 13.76 22.86 -2.74
CA ILE A 560 13.97 21.48 -2.26
C ILE A 560 15.48 21.28 -2.07
N SER A 561 15.91 20.96 -0.84
CA SER A 561 17.29 20.48 -0.61
C SER A 561 17.39 18.99 -0.98
N TYR A 562 18.41 18.66 -1.78
CA TYR A 562 18.72 17.29 -2.19
C TYR A 562 19.91 16.69 -1.45
N ASP A 563 20.44 17.40 -0.44
CA ASP A 563 21.59 16.94 0.33
C ASP A 563 21.19 15.84 1.33
N PHE A 564 22.16 14.99 1.69
CA PHE A 564 22.03 13.98 2.74
C PHE A 564 22.78 14.44 3.99
N PRO A 565 22.14 15.25 4.86
CA PRO A 565 22.78 15.69 6.09
C PRO A 565 23.08 14.49 6.99
N ALA A 566 24.13 14.59 7.79
CA ALA A 566 24.37 13.62 8.86
C ALA A 566 23.20 13.69 9.85
N LEU A 567 22.45 12.61 9.97
CA LEU A 567 21.37 12.49 10.93
C LEU A 567 21.98 12.08 12.28
N GLY A 568 21.59 12.78 13.35
CA GLY A 568 21.94 12.37 14.70
C GLY A 568 21.26 11.05 15.06
N PRO A 569 21.76 10.32 16.07
CA PRO A 569 21.02 9.19 16.61
C PRO A 569 19.67 9.70 17.12
N GLU A 570 18.56 9.16 16.60
CA GLU A 570 17.27 9.38 17.24
C GLU A 570 17.31 8.76 18.66
N PRO A 571 16.69 9.41 19.67
CA PRO A 571 16.49 8.77 20.95
C PRO A 571 15.68 7.48 20.77
N GLU A 572 16.15 6.38 21.36
CA GLU A 572 15.39 5.14 21.44
C GLU A 572 14.19 5.34 22.37
N GLU A 573 13.00 5.46 21.79
CA GLU A 573 11.76 5.30 22.54
C GLU A 573 11.38 3.81 22.54
N GLU A 574 11.28 3.20 23.72
CA GLU A 574 10.72 1.85 23.87
C GLU A 574 9.26 1.84 23.39
N THR A 575 8.99 1.20 22.25
CA THR A 575 7.62 0.93 21.83
C THR A 575 7.04 -0.21 22.66
N ARG A 576 6.08 0.10 23.55
CA ARG A 576 5.35 -0.89 24.35
C ARG A 576 4.04 -1.32 23.66
N PRO A 577 3.49 -2.51 23.99
CA PRO A 577 2.19 -2.92 23.48
C PRO A 577 1.07 -1.98 23.93
N GLY A 578 0.30 -1.50 22.96
CA GLY A 578 -0.87 -0.64 23.20
C GLY A 578 -2.20 -1.37 23.01
N ILE A 579 -3.32 -0.67 23.19
CA ILE A 579 -4.67 -1.18 22.98
C ILE A 579 -5.49 -0.19 22.15
N LYS A 580 -6.37 -0.71 21.28
CA LYS A 580 -7.32 0.07 20.49
C LYS A 580 -8.67 -0.62 20.46
N PHE A 581 -9.76 0.16 20.54
CA PHE A 581 -11.12 -0.32 20.35
C PHE A 581 -12.02 0.77 19.77
N THR A 582 -13.15 0.37 19.19
CA THR A 582 -14.13 1.29 18.61
C THR A 582 -15.46 1.10 19.31
N GLU A 583 -16.10 2.19 19.70
CA GLU A 583 -17.42 2.22 20.33
C GLU A 583 -18.41 3.08 19.54
N ARG A 584 -19.69 2.78 19.73
CA ARG A 584 -20.83 3.55 19.21
C ARG A 584 -21.75 3.90 20.36
N MET A 585 -22.15 5.15 20.46
CA MET A 585 -23.18 5.60 21.40
C MET A 585 -24.24 6.41 20.66
N ASN A 586 -25.50 6.29 21.09
CA ASN A 586 -26.63 6.97 20.48
C ASN A 586 -27.57 7.50 21.58
N GLY A 587 -28.23 8.61 21.34
CA GLY A 587 -29.18 9.21 22.28
C GLY A 587 -29.75 10.50 21.74
N PHE A 588 -30.09 11.40 22.66
CA PHE A 588 -30.73 12.68 22.33
C PHE A 588 -30.07 13.83 23.07
N PHE A 589 -30.07 14.98 22.40
CA PHE A 589 -29.40 16.19 22.86
C PHE A 589 -30.27 17.41 22.55
N SER A 590 -30.29 18.41 23.44
CA SER A 590 -31.04 19.65 23.24
C SER A 590 -30.10 20.86 23.21
N LEU A 591 -30.32 21.76 22.25
CA LEU A 591 -29.67 23.07 22.16
C LEU A 591 -30.29 24.12 23.11
N TYR A 592 -31.42 23.81 23.74
CA TYR A 592 -32.16 24.75 24.60
C TYR A 592 -31.96 24.48 26.08
N GLU A 593 -31.62 23.23 26.44
CA GLU A 593 -31.33 22.84 27.82
C GLU A 593 -29.83 22.80 28.05
N LYS A 594 -29.37 23.60 29.02
CA LYS A 594 -27.94 23.84 29.30
C LYS A 594 -27.55 23.48 30.73
N GLU A 595 -28.52 23.19 31.59
CA GLU A 595 -28.29 22.95 33.01
C GLU A 595 -28.34 21.45 33.34
N ASP A 596 -29.40 20.75 32.92
CA ASP A 596 -29.70 19.37 33.33
C ASP A 596 -29.66 18.37 32.16
N TYR A 597 -28.91 17.27 32.33
CA TYR A 597 -28.74 16.25 31.29
C TYR A 597 -30.02 15.46 30.98
N ALA A 598 -30.80 15.07 32.01
CA ALA A 598 -31.99 14.24 31.83
C ALA A 598 -33.13 15.03 31.18
N ARG A 599 -33.23 16.33 31.48
CA ARG A 599 -34.09 17.26 30.75
C ARG A 599 -33.57 17.49 29.34
N GLY A 600 -32.25 17.60 29.13
CA GLY A 600 -31.63 17.71 27.81
C GLY A 600 -31.96 16.52 26.89
N GLU A 601 -31.87 15.29 27.39
CA GLU A 601 -32.27 14.08 26.67
C GLU A 601 -33.77 14.10 26.31
N ARG A 602 -34.63 14.44 27.28
CA ARG A 602 -36.09 14.47 27.09
C ARG A 602 -36.51 15.51 26.07
N VAL A 603 -36.02 16.74 26.19
CA VAL A 603 -36.31 17.84 25.23
C VAL A 603 -35.74 17.49 23.87
N GLY A 604 -34.50 16.99 23.79
CA GLY A 604 -33.92 16.53 22.53
C GLY A 604 -34.75 15.44 21.84
N LYS A 605 -35.39 14.56 22.61
CA LYS A 605 -36.31 13.55 22.09
C LYS A 605 -37.63 14.14 21.60
N GLU A 606 -38.19 15.11 22.32
CA GLU A 606 -39.40 15.84 21.92
C GLU A 606 -39.18 16.65 20.63
N GLU A 607 -37.97 17.19 20.45
CA GLU A 607 -37.57 17.98 19.28
C GLU A 607 -37.03 17.13 18.12
N ASN A 608 -36.96 15.81 18.29
CA ASN A 608 -36.34 14.89 17.33
C ASN A 608 -34.91 15.33 16.93
N SER A 609 -34.10 15.62 17.94
CA SER A 609 -32.69 16.00 17.85
C SER A 609 -31.81 14.80 18.28
N PRO A 610 -31.61 13.82 17.38
CA PRO A 610 -30.76 12.66 17.66
C PRO A 610 -29.29 13.09 17.73
N PHE A 611 -28.54 12.39 18.56
CA PHE A 611 -27.11 12.57 18.70
C PHE A 611 -26.44 11.20 18.79
N SER A 612 -25.43 10.94 17.97
CA SER A 612 -24.68 9.69 18.04
C SER A 612 -23.23 9.88 17.62
N PHE A 613 -22.35 9.01 18.10
CA PHE A 613 -20.96 8.98 17.64
C PHE A 613 -20.48 7.56 17.39
N ILE A 614 -19.42 7.47 16.58
CA ILE A 614 -18.59 6.29 16.46
C ILE A 614 -17.14 6.71 16.63
N LEU A 615 -16.57 6.39 17.79
CA LEU A 615 -15.23 6.80 18.21
C LEU A 615 -14.31 5.60 18.29
N THR A 616 -13.06 5.78 17.88
CA THR A 616 -11.99 4.83 18.09
C THR A 616 -11.04 5.41 19.11
N ILE A 617 -10.84 4.67 20.19
CA ILE A 617 -9.94 5.00 21.29
C ILE A 617 -8.69 4.16 21.14
N GLU A 618 -7.52 4.79 21.27
CA GLU A 618 -6.21 4.15 21.20
C GLU A 618 -5.30 4.63 22.33
N SER A 619 -4.74 3.68 23.08
CA SER A 619 -3.60 3.92 23.96
C SER A 619 -2.38 3.23 23.35
N PRO A 620 -1.32 3.97 23.00
CA PRO A 620 -0.09 3.38 22.46
C PRO A 620 0.67 2.55 23.50
N ASP A 621 0.42 2.77 24.79
CA ASP A 621 1.06 2.08 25.91
C ASP A 621 -0.01 1.63 26.93
N LEU A 622 -0.25 0.31 26.98
CA LEU A 622 -1.21 -0.26 27.92
C LEU A 622 -0.73 -0.14 29.37
N GLU A 623 0.58 -0.20 29.64
CA GLU A 623 1.10 -0.10 31.02
C GLU A 623 0.80 1.28 31.58
N LYS A 624 1.16 2.32 30.82
CA LYS A 624 0.88 3.69 31.22
C LYS A 624 -0.62 3.89 31.47
N MET A 625 -1.48 3.33 30.62
CA MET A 625 -2.94 3.39 30.82
C MET A 625 -3.40 2.73 32.14
N MET A 626 -2.73 1.65 32.56
CA MET A 626 -3.11 0.90 33.76
C MET A 626 -2.51 1.48 35.04
N GLU A 627 -1.33 2.10 34.96
CA GLU A 627 -0.55 2.57 36.12
C GLU A 627 -0.74 4.06 36.42
N ASP A 628 -1.00 4.89 35.41
CA ASP A 628 -1.19 6.33 35.56
C ASP A 628 -2.68 6.66 35.73
N PRO A 629 -3.12 7.15 36.92
CA PRO A 629 -4.52 7.54 37.14
C PRO A 629 -4.98 8.72 36.30
N GLN A 630 -4.05 9.49 35.72
CA GLN A 630 -4.31 10.61 34.83
C GLN A 630 -3.96 10.30 33.37
N HIS A 631 -3.82 9.01 33.01
CA HIS A 631 -3.51 8.62 31.65
C HIS A 631 -4.49 9.23 30.65
N GLU A 632 -3.97 9.62 29.49
CA GLU A 632 -4.79 10.04 28.35
C GLU A 632 -4.56 9.05 27.20
N ALA A 633 -5.63 8.34 26.83
CA ALA A 633 -5.71 7.64 25.55
C ALA A 633 -6.22 8.61 24.49
N ALA A 634 -5.74 8.48 23.26
CA ALA A 634 -6.19 9.34 22.18
C ALA A 634 -7.48 8.80 21.56
N MET A 635 -8.33 9.67 21.03
CA MET A 635 -9.52 9.26 20.30
C MET A 635 -9.77 10.09 19.04
N PHE A 636 -10.43 9.46 18.07
CA PHE A 636 -10.91 10.10 16.85
C PHE A 636 -12.17 9.40 16.35
N GLY A 637 -12.94 10.05 15.48
CA GLY A 637 -14.11 9.41 14.88
C GLY A 637 -15.08 10.37 14.24
N THR A 638 -16.35 9.99 14.24
CA THR A 638 -17.44 10.74 13.60
C THR A 638 -18.58 10.93 14.58
N VAL A 639 -19.22 12.10 14.51
CA VAL A 639 -20.42 12.44 15.27
C VAL A 639 -21.54 12.82 14.32
N GLU A 640 -22.69 12.17 14.44
CA GLU A 640 -23.91 12.50 13.71
C GLU A 640 -24.83 13.27 14.65
N ALA A 641 -25.06 14.55 14.32
CA ALA A 641 -25.89 15.46 15.10
C ALA A 641 -26.59 16.45 14.14
N PRO A 642 -27.74 16.07 13.53
CA PRO A 642 -28.43 16.89 12.53
C PRO A 642 -28.82 18.30 12.99
N ALA A 643 -28.94 18.50 14.32
CA ALA A 643 -29.18 19.82 14.91
C ALA A 643 -27.97 20.77 14.80
N LEU A 644 -26.76 20.25 14.58
CA LEU A 644 -25.51 21.02 14.43
C LEU A 644 -25.06 21.11 12.97
N SER A 645 -25.19 20.01 12.22
CA SER A 645 -24.73 19.87 10.85
C SER A 645 -25.55 18.81 10.14
N PRO A 646 -25.97 19.02 8.86
CA PRO A 646 -26.65 17.99 8.09
C PRO A 646 -25.75 16.77 7.82
N ASP A 647 -24.44 17.00 7.68
CA ASP A 647 -23.43 15.97 7.45
C ASP A 647 -22.67 15.61 8.74
N PRO A 648 -22.10 14.39 8.83
CA PRO A 648 -21.34 13.95 10.00
C PRO A 648 -20.15 14.87 10.33
N LEU A 649 -20.02 15.23 11.61
CA LEU A 649 -18.89 15.98 12.15
C LEU A 649 -17.69 15.05 12.37
N ILE A 650 -16.47 15.57 12.27
CA ILE A 650 -15.24 14.84 12.55
C ILE A 650 -14.76 15.14 13.96
N ALA A 651 -14.56 14.08 14.75
CA ALA A 651 -13.92 14.16 16.05
C ALA A 651 -12.40 14.06 15.91
N THR A 652 -11.70 15.12 16.30
CA THR A 652 -10.23 15.24 16.32
C THR A 652 -9.74 15.73 17.68
N GLU A 653 -8.42 15.66 17.90
CA GLU A 653 -7.78 16.11 19.15
C GLU A 653 -8.44 15.53 20.41
N GLY A 654 -8.88 14.27 20.31
CA GLY A 654 -9.69 13.66 21.34
C GLY A 654 -8.85 12.98 22.43
N THR A 655 -9.24 13.15 23.69
CA THR A 655 -8.62 12.53 24.86
C THR A 655 -9.64 11.73 25.68
N PHE A 656 -9.31 10.49 25.98
CA PHE A 656 -10.11 9.56 26.78
C PHE A 656 -9.35 9.14 28.03
N ASN A 657 -10.01 9.25 29.19
CA ASN A 657 -9.49 8.72 30.44
C ASN A 657 -10.40 7.60 30.95
N LEU A 658 -9.82 6.48 31.36
CA LEU A 658 -10.54 5.30 31.85
C LEU A 658 -10.43 5.19 33.38
N PHE A 659 -11.56 5.19 34.10
CA PHE A 659 -11.61 4.98 35.55
C PHE A 659 -10.81 6.00 36.40
N VAL A 660 -10.87 7.29 36.04
CA VAL A 660 -10.27 8.36 36.87
C VAL A 660 -11.09 8.59 38.14
N ALA A 661 -10.44 8.95 39.24
CA ALA A 661 -11.11 9.16 40.52
C ALA A 661 -12.16 10.28 40.44
N ASP A 662 -13.30 10.08 41.10
CA ASP A 662 -14.24 11.14 41.41
C ASP A 662 -13.78 11.85 42.70
N GLU A 663 -13.32 13.10 42.59
CA GLU A 663 -12.86 13.87 43.77
C GLU A 663 -14.00 14.22 44.73
N GLU A 664 -15.25 14.22 44.26
CA GLU A 664 -16.43 14.50 45.09
C GLU A 664 -16.94 13.24 45.81
N HIS A 665 -16.68 12.05 45.26
CA HIS A 665 -17.12 10.76 45.82
C HIS A 665 -15.94 9.78 45.90
N GLN A 666 -15.45 9.50 47.11
CA GLN A 666 -14.24 8.70 47.35
C GLN A 666 -14.22 7.31 46.69
N GLU A 667 -15.38 6.71 46.39
CA GLU A 667 -15.52 5.39 45.77
C GLU A 667 -16.00 5.46 44.31
N GLY A 668 -16.35 6.65 43.81
CA GLY A 668 -16.80 6.87 42.44
C GLY A 668 -15.65 6.99 41.44
N ARG A 669 -15.90 6.60 40.19
CA ARG A 669 -14.96 6.79 39.08
C ARG A 669 -15.63 7.39 37.86
N TYR A 670 -14.87 8.14 37.08
CA TYR A 670 -15.29 8.65 35.78
C TYR A 670 -14.60 7.93 34.62
N MET A 671 -15.33 7.81 33.50
CA MET A 671 -14.71 7.69 32.18
C MET A 671 -14.94 9.01 31.45
N ARG A 672 -13.87 9.74 31.09
CA ARG A 672 -13.96 11.10 30.54
C ARG A 672 -13.64 11.11 29.05
N TYR A 673 -14.40 11.90 28.31
CA TYR A 673 -14.30 12.08 26.87
C TYR A 673 -14.21 13.56 26.57
N ARG A 674 -13.17 13.99 25.86
CA ARG A 674 -13.02 15.38 25.41
C ARG A 674 -12.53 15.37 23.97
N MET A 675 -13.13 16.15 23.08
CA MET A 675 -12.74 16.21 21.67
C MET A 675 -13.23 17.47 20.98
N GLN A 676 -12.51 17.88 19.93
CA GLN A 676 -12.99 18.89 18.99
C GLN A 676 -13.82 18.23 17.89
N LEU A 677 -14.97 18.83 17.57
CA LEU A 677 -15.85 18.42 16.48
C LEU A 677 -15.79 19.47 15.38
N THR A 678 -15.47 19.06 14.16
CA THR A 678 -15.43 19.96 13.00
C THR A 678 -16.46 19.54 11.96
N SER A 679 -17.31 20.47 11.53
CA SER A 679 -18.24 20.25 10.43
C SER A 679 -17.55 20.33 9.08
N GLU A 680 -18.23 19.85 8.06
CA GLU A 680 -17.80 19.95 6.68
C GLU A 680 -17.59 21.40 6.21
N GLU A 681 -18.39 22.33 6.73
CA GLU A 681 -18.31 23.78 6.48
C GLU A 681 -17.24 24.50 7.33
N GLY A 682 -16.58 23.78 8.24
CA GLY A 682 -15.53 24.32 9.10
C GLY A 682 -16.02 24.90 10.44
N HIS A 683 -17.28 24.70 10.81
CA HIS A 683 -17.76 25.05 12.15
C HIS A 683 -17.12 24.12 13.19
N THR A 684 -16.70 24.68 14.32
CA THR A 684 -16.02 23.94 15.39
C THR A 684 -16.86 23.95 16.67
N TYR A 685 -16.99 22.79 17.30
CA TYR A 685 -17.63 22.59 18.59
C TYR A 685 -16.71 21.80 19.52
N PHE A 686 -16.84 22.01 20.82
CA PHE A 686 -16.12 21.21 21.81
C PHE A 686 -17.09 20.25 22.47
N PHE A 687 -16.74 18.98 22.51
CA PHE A 687 -17.51 17.92 23.14
C PHE A 687 -16.86 17.51 24.44
N GLU A 688 -17.64 17.49 25.50
CA GLU A 688 -17.27 16.93 26.79
C GLU A 688 -18.31 15.88 27.20
N GLY A 689 -17.84 14.65 27.45
CA GLY A 689 -18.65 13.54 27.89
C GLY A 689 -18.06 12.90 29.14
N HIS A 690 -18.93 12.43 30.05
CA HIS A 690 -18.47 11.58 31.14
C HIS A 690 -19.46 10.45 31.47
N LYS A 691 -18.92 9.29 31.82
CA LYS A 691 -19.66 8.20 32.46
C LYS A 691 -19.36 8.24 33.96
N VAL A 692 -20.37 8.04 34.78
CA VAL A 692 -20.23 7.93 36.24
C VAL A 692 -20.33 6.46 36.60
N ILE A 693 -19.30 5.93 37.25
CA ILE A 693 -19.24 4.54 37.74
C ILE A 693 -19.25 4.60 39.25
N ARG A 694 -20.34 4.14 39.87
CA ARG A 694 -20.52 4.15 41.34
C ARG A 694 -21.47 3.03 41.75
N ASP A 695 -21.36 2.55 42.98
CA ASP A 695 -22.37 1.63 43.55
C ASP A 695 -23.53 2.45 44.13
N ASP A 696 -24.62 2.56 43.37
CA ASP A 696 -25.90 3.08 43.87
C ASP A 696 -26.91 1.95 44.16
N ARG A 697 -28.02 2.25 44.85
CA ARG A 697 -28.98 1.21 45.27
C ARG A 697 -29.63 0.52 44.05
N GLY A 698 -29.12 -0.64 43.61
CA GLY A 698 -29.71 -1.46 42.55
C GLY A 698 -28.70 -2.43 41.89
N PHE A 699 -29.06 -3.02 40.75
CA PHE A 699 -28.09 -3.58 39.79
C PHE A 699 -27.87 -2.53 38.68
N ASP A 700 -26.99 -1.57 38.91
CA ASP A 700 -26.74 -0.37 38.09
C ASP A 700 -25.46 -0.43 37.24
N LEU A 701 -24.53 -1.37 37.49
CA LEU A 701 -23.29 -1.60 36.73
C LEU A 701 -23.44 -1.46 35.20
N TRP A 702 -24.50 -2.06 34.63
CA TRP A 702 -24.76 -1.93 33.20
C TRP A 702 -25.05 -0.48 32.82
N LYS A 703 -25.96 0.19 33.54
CA LYS A 703 -26.33 1.58 33.27
C LYS A 703 -25.12 2.51 33.38
N ASP A 704 -24.32 2.36 34.43
CA ASP A 704 -23.14 3.19 34.69
C ASP A 704 -22.07 3.07 33.61
N THR A 705 -21.80 1.83 33.16
CA THR A 705 -20.84 1.60 32.07
C THR A 705 -21.38 1.96 30.68
N THR A 706 -22.70 2.17 30.55
CA THR A 706 -23.36 2.39 29.26
C THR A 706 -23.97 3.76 29.04
N THR A 707 -24.15 4.58 30.08
CA THR A 707 -24.73 5.94 30.00
C THR A 707 -23.62 6.99 29.97
N LEU A 708 -23.67 7.89 28.99
CA LEU A 708 -22.75 9.03 28.83
C LEU A 708 -23.52 10.36 28.91
N PHE A 709 -23.12 11.21 29.84
CA PHE A 709 -23.63 12.57 29.99
C PHE A 709 -22.81 13.50 29.10
N VAL A 710 -23.47 14.26 28.23
CA VAL A 710 -22.83 15.06 27.18
C VAL A 710 -23.11 16.54 27.37
N THR A 711 -22.06 17.35 27.28
CA THR A 711 -22.09 18.81 27.17
C THR A 711 -21.40 19.21 25.87
N LEU A 712 -22.03 20.13 25.13
CA LEU A 712 -21.43 20.72 23.94
C LEU A 712 -21.20 22.21 24.13
N TYR A 713 -20.13 22.73 23.55
CA TYR A 713 -19.75 24.13 23.59
C TYR A 713 -19.59 24.69 22.17
N GLU A 714 -19.95 25.96 21.99
CA GLU A 714 -19.89 26.66 20.70
C GLU A 714 -18.49 27.25 20.46
N GLY A 715 -17.48 26.39 20.32
CA GLY A 715 -16.09 26.78 20.10
C GLY A 715 -15.13 25.60 20.13
N ALA A 716 -13.82 25.88 20.18
CA ALA A 716 -12.79 24.85 20.14
C ALA A 716 -12.44 24.24 21.51
N ASP A 717 -12.88 24.86 22.61
CA ASP A 717 -12.58 24.42 23.98
C ASP A 717 -13.75 24.66 24.95
N GLU A 718 -13.62 24.18 26.18
CA GLU A 718 -14.61 24.30 27.26
C GLU A 718 -14.84 25.74 27.76
N ARG A 719 -14.05 26.72 27.33
CA ARG A 719 -14.22 28.13 27.72
C ARG A 719 -15.28 28.81 26.88
N ALA A 720 -15.65 28.21 25.74
CA ALA A 720 -16.73 28.68 24.90
C ALA A 720 -18.09 28.53 25.61
N PRO A 721 -19.13 29.26 25.17
CA PRO A 721 -20.47 29.13 25.75
C PRO A 721 -21.02 27.70 25.60
N VAL A 722 -21.65 27.19 26.67
CA VAL A 722 -22.41 25.93 26.60
C VAL A 722 -23.53 26.09 25.58
N LEU A 723 -23.50 25.21 24.60
CA LEU A 723 -24.49 25.13 23.52
C LEU A 723 -25.69 24.29 23.97
N GLY A 724 -25.45 23.18 24.69
CA GLY A 724 -26.53 22.34 25.21
C GLY A 724 -26.04 21.10 25.94
N LYS A 725 -26.98 20.29 26.43
CA LYS A 725 -26.74 19.03 27.15
C LYS A 725 -27.63 17.88 26.64
N GLY A 726 -27.16 16.66 26.87
CA GLY A 726 -27.90 15.44 26.51
C GLY A 726 -27.34 14.18 27.16
N ILE A 727 -27.94 13.04 26.81
CA ILE A 727 -27.51 11.72 27.29
C ILE A 727 -27.44 10.76 26.10
N LEU A 728 -26.34 10.01 26.03
CA LEU A 728 -26.14 8.92 25.08
C LEU A 728 -26.05 7.59 25.82
N HIS A 729 -26.47 6.52 25.15
CA HIS A 729 -26.36 5.15 25.64
C HIS A 729 -25.67 4.27 24.61
N ILE A 730 -24.98 3.23 25.08
CA ILE A 730 -24.54 2.14 24.20
C ILE A 730 -25.62 1.07 24.14
N ASP A 731 -25.98 0.68 22.92
CA ASP A 731 -26.91 -0.42 22.69
C ASP A 731 -26.23 -1.77 23.03
N PRO A 732 -26.93 -2.74 23.65
CA PRO A 732 -26.36 -4.06 23.94
C PRO A 732 -25.72 -4.77 22.72
N ASP A 733 -26.29 -4.60 21.52
CA ASP A 733 -25.73 -5.17 20.29
C ASP A 733 -24.45 -4.44 19.86
N ASP A 734 -24.41 -3.12 20.02
CA ASP A 734 -23.21 -2.33 19.75
C ASP A 734 -22.10 -2.62 20.76
N PHE A 735 -22.42 -2.88 22.03
CA PHE A 735 -21.42 -3.35 23.01
C PHE A 735 -20.84 -4.72 22.62
N ARG A 736 -21.69 -5.68 22.21
CA ARG A 736 -21.21 -6.98 21.69
C ARG A 736 -20.29 -6.80 20.49
N ARG A 737 -20.62 -5.86 19.58
CA ARG A 737 -19.76 -5.50 18.44
C ARG A 737 -18.46 -4.85 18.90
N GLN A 738 -18.48 -3.93 19.86
CA GLN A 738 -17.29 -3.26 20.41
C GLN A 738 -16.25 -4.26 20.90
N MET A 739 -16.66 -5.29 21.63
CA MET A 739 -15.76 -6.34 22.13
C MET A 739 -14.97 -7.03 21.00
N THR A 740 -15.56 -7.14 19.81
CA THR A 740 -14.87 -7.72 18.65
C THR A 740 -13.82 -6.79 18.03
N THR A 741 -13.87 -5.49 18.34
CA THR A 741 -12.98 -4.45 17.75
C THR A 741 -11.67 -4.26 18.51
N ILE A 742 -11.55 -4.84 19.70
CA ILE A 742 -10.36 -4.75 20.55
C ILE A 742 -9.15 -5.33 19.82
N LYS A 743 -8.13 -4.50 19.61
CA LYS A 743 -6.85 -4.86 18.96
C LYS A 743 -5.68 -4.38 19.81
N VAL A 744 -4.60 -5.15 19.82
CA VAL A 744 -3.32 -4.76 20.42
C VAL A 744 -2.49 -4.03 19.37
N LEU A 745 -1.88 -2.92 19.78
CA LEU A 745 -0.97 -2.11 18.96
C LEU A 745 0.48 -2.51 19.23
N ASN A 746 1.38 -2.14 18.31
CA ASN A 746 2.84 -2.24 18.50
C ASN A 746 3.42 -3.65 18.76
N THR A 747 2.70 -4.73 18.40
CA THR A 747 3.25 -6.10 18.44
C THR A 747 2.76 -7.00 17.30
N SER A 748 3.70 -7.68 16.66
CA SER A 748 3.47 -8.76 15.69
C SER A 748 3.42 -10.14 16.35
N LYS A 749 3.84 -10.27 17.62
CA LYS A 749 3.91 -11.56 18.33
C LYS A 749 2.55 -11.98 18.86
N ARG A 750 2.09 -13.18 18.46
CA ARG A 750 0.76 -13.71 18.86
C ARG A 750 0.59 -13.90 20.36
N LEU A 751 1.60 -14.43 21.06
CA LEU A 751 1.54 -14.68 22.50
C LEU A 751 1.45 -13.39 23.30
N GLU A 752 2.26 -12.39 22.94
CA GLU A 752 2.24 -11.06 23.54
C GLU A 752 0.87 -10.40 23.33
N ARG A 753 0.31 -10.47 22.12
CA ARG A 753 -1.04 -9.97 21.82
C ARG A 753 -2.11 -10.56 22.74
N LEU A 754 -2.14 -11.88 22.90
CA LEU A 754 -3.12 -12.54 23.78
C LEU A 754 -2.92 -12.14 25.25
N ALA A 755 -1.67 -12.06 25.70
CA ALA A 755 -1.34 -11.63 27.06
C ALA A 755 -1.79 -10.18 27.31
N THR A 756 -1.50 -9.26 26.39
CA THR A 756 -1.91 -7.84 26.49
C THR A 756 -3.43 -7.69 26.54
N GLN A 757 -4.17 -8.44 25.71
CA GLN A 757 -5.65 -8.45 25.77
C GLN A 757 -6.18 -8.95 27.11
N ALA A 758 -5.63 -10.05 27.63
CA ALA A 758 -6.04 -10.61 28.92
C ALA A 758 -5.77 -9.64 30.08
N ARG A 759 -4.65 -8.91 30.02
CA ARG A 759 -4.28 -7.89 31.02
C ARG A 759 -5.22 -6.70 31.01
N PHE A 760 -5.55 -6.17 29.83
CA PHE A 760 -6.56 -5.12 29.71
C PHE A 760 -7.92 -5.56 30.24
N ALA A 761 -8.37 -6.78 29.89
CA ALA A 761 -9.63 -7.32 30.39
C ALA A 761 -9.63 -7.48 31.92
N LYS A 762 -8.52 -7.96 32.50
CA LYS A 762 -8.36 -8.06 33.96
C LYS A 762 -8.37 -6.70 34.63
N PHE A 763 -7.67 -5.71 34.08
CA PHE A 763 -7.67 -4.33 34.58
C PHE A 763 -9.08 -3.76 34.60
N PHE A 764 -9.81 -3.90 33.48
CA PHE A 764 -11.18 -3.41 33.38
C PHE A 764 -12.10 -4.07 34.42
N ALA A 765 -12.03 -5.39 34.55
CA ALA A 765 -12.82 -6.13 35.53
C ALA A 765 -12.47 -5.78 36.98
N ALA A 766 -11.18 -5.60 37.29
CA ALA A 766 -10.72 -5.23 38.64
C ALA A 766 -11.26 -3.86 39.06
N ASN A 767 -11.20 -2.85 38.20
CA ASN A 767 -11.72 -1.53 38.52
C ASN A 767 -13.25 -1.52 38.73
N LEU A 768 -13.99 -2.39 38.03
CA LEU A 768 -15.42 -2.55 38.28
C LEU A 768 -15.67 -3.26 39.62
N ILE A 769 -14.92 -4.32 39.93
CA ILE A 769 -15.03 -5.00 41.23
C ILE A 769 -14.71 -4.00 42.35
N ASP A 770 -13.67 -3.18 42.23
CA ASP A 770 -13.31 -2.19 43.25
C ASP A 770 -14.40 -1.15 43.55
N VAL A 771 -15.31 -0.88 42.60
CA VAL A 771 -16.42 0.07 42.78
C VAL A 771 -17.68 -0.61 43.35
N TYR A 772 -17.91 -1.89 43.01
CA TYR A 772 -19.16 -2.62 43.32
C TYR A 772 -19.01 -3.78 44.33
N ALA A 773 -17.84 -3.95 44.96
CA ALA A 773 -17.56 -4.99 45.95
C ALA A 773 -17.34 -4.38 47.33
#